data_AF-A0A517U5R7-F1
#
_entry.id   AF-A0A517U5R7-F1
#
_cell.length_a   1.000
_cell.length_b   1.000
_cell.length_c   1.000
_cell.angle_alpha   90.00
_cell.angle_beta   90.00
_cell.angle_gamma   90.00
#
_symmetry.space_group_name_H-M   'P 1'
#
loop_
_entity.id
_entity.type
_entity.pdbx_description
1 polymer ?
#
loop_
_entity_poly.entity_id
_entity_poly.type
_entity_poly.pdbx_seq_one_letter_code
_entity_poly.pdbx_strand_id
1 'polypeptide(L)'
;MDIRHRQRRRWNQVGRCRRVANSQGAQSPGARPLAVERLESRALLSAVSFTGNYSQDFDSLPIDGTSFFYSGVTSFDARPIEAAAMAGWQLHKSSGSSDFATFIADNGHAASSSVRSFGDFDMPDRALGSIANQLGGYAYGVTLTNDTGGTLTSITLSFTGEQWQESGALAAQALRFEFAVGEGASLDQGTFAAAPSLDFTAPQYGGTARTLDGNAAANRTTVTATITGLSWAPGEELVLRWTDSDDADADHGLGIDDLTVTAAPLNLSAPIFTAGAVQTLEIPENSPSGTILGVAAATDPDLPVEPLTYSITSSDALGAFAIDANGQLTIVDAALVDLDFENGAEVAVLTVQVTDGVNAATQSIIVNVLPINDNPPQFVSGASQTLSIDENSITGTIVGQASATDADLPAETLAYSITAGDALGAFAIDASGQLTIVDAALVDLDFENGAEVAVLTVQVTDGVNAATQSIIVNVLPINDNPPQFVSGASQTLSIDENSITGTIVGQASATDADLPAETLAYSITAGDALGAFAIDANGQLTIVDAALVDLDFENGAEVAVLTVQVTDGVNAATQSIIVNVLPINDNPPQFVSGASQTLSIDENSITGTIVGQASATDADLPAETLAYSITAGDALGAFAIDASGQLTIVDAALVDLDFENGAEVAVLTVQVTDGVNAATQSIIVNVLPINDNVPQFTIAASLAVDENVVNVATLTAIDADLPEQAITFAIVGGEDAALFSIANGNELTLLAGLDFESATDADANGIYLVDVEAADGAGGTTTLPLSITVADVDETPPPLTALSSGASIWWLAAAVATPSFSTPAYELPPADVCIATSGHASFAVIEARTPGADMPIVAAEQEDSRSAPSAQSLDIAFDEVESWAAVVDAALVA
;
A
#
# COMPACT_ATOMS: atom_id res chain seq x y z
N MET A 1 -6.28 43.52 25.35
CA MET A 1 -7.42 42.60 25.16
C MET A 1 -6.97 41.26 25.73
N ASP A 2 -7.24 40.90 26.98
CA ASP A 2 -8.29 41.37 27.91
C ASP A 2 -9.69 41.07 27.31
N ILE A 3 -10.57 40.24 27.90
CA ILE A 3 -10.99 40.19 29.32
C ILE A 3 -11.46 38.77 29.75
N ARG A 4 -11.08 38.32 30.99
CA ARG A 4 -11.75 37.39 31.96
C ARG A 4 -12.34 36.02 31.47
N HIS A 5 -12.48 34.95 32.28
CA HIS A 5 -12.16 34.65 33.69
C HIS A 5 -12.04 33.12 33.90
N ARG A 6 -11.15 32.66 34.79
CA ARG A 6 -11.37 31.46 35.64
C ARG A 6 -11.00 31.80 37.08
N GLN A 7 -11.59 31.10 38.06
CA GLN A 7 -11.17 31.14 39.46
C GLN A 7 -10.33 29.89 39.79
N ARG A 8 -9.36 30.03 40.69
CA ARG A 8 -9.11 29.03 41.74
C ARG A 8 -8.41 29.64 42.96
N ARG A 9 -8.68 29.04 44.12
CA ARG A 9 -7.93 29.15 45.38
C ARG A 9 -6.75 28.15 45.29
N ARG A 10 -5.66 28.22 46.07
CA ARG A 10 -5.16 29.16 47.10
C ARG A 10 -3.63 28.89 47.21
N TRP A 11 -2.85 29.92 47.57
CA TRP A 11 -1.62 29.87 48.40
C TRP A 11 -0.58 28.75 48.22
N ASN A 12 0.70 29.15 48.10
CA ASN A 12 1.82 28.31 48.53
C ASN A 12 2.86 29.16 49.30
N GLN A 13 3.68 28.54 50.16
CA GLN A 13 4.57 29.24 51.11
C GLN A 13 5.94 29.60 50.51
N VAL A 14 6.50 30.76 50.90
CA VAL A 14 7.95 30.92 51.18
C VAL A 14 8.11 31.94 52.31
N GLY A 15 8.87 31.64 53.37
CA GLY A 15 9.09 32.53 54.53
C GLY A 15 10.47 33.19 54.58
N ARG A 16 10.74 33.95 55.66
CA ARG A 16 12.08 34.31 56.17
C ARG A 16 12.02 34.88 57.60
N CYS A 17 13.07 34.67 58.38
CA CYS A 17 13.13 35.07 59.80
C CYS A 17 13.54 36.54 60.02
N ARG A 18 12.96 37.22 61.02
CA ARG A 18 13.74 37.89 62.09
C ARG A 18 12.93 38.32 63.32
N ARG A 19 13.67 38.67 64.38
CA ARG A 19 13.27 38.86 65.78
C ARG A 19 12.51 40.17 66.10
N VAL A 20 11.71 40.08 67.16
CA VAL A 20 11.40 41.10 68.21
C VAL A 20 10.53 42.31 67.83
N ALA A 21 9.35 42.35 68.46
CA ALA A 21 8.77 43.55 69.08
C ALA A 21 7.83 43.12 70.24
N ASN A 22 7.67 43.99 71.25
CA ASN A 22 6.72 43.81 72.36
C ASN A 22 5.36 44.42 71.99
N SER A 23 4.24 43.75 72.30
CA SER A 23 2.96 44.40 72.58
C SER A 23 2.06 43.53 73.46
N GLN A 24 1.46 44.12 74.50
CA GLN A 24 0.45 43.46 75.34
C GLN A 24 -0.89 43.39 74.61
N GLY A 25 -1.77 42.45 74.98
CA GLY A 25 -3.14 42.44 74.44
C GLY A 25 -3.98 41.17 74.58
N ALA A 26 -3.83 40.37 75.64
CA ALA A 26 -4.71 39.23 75.91
C ALA A 26 -5.53 39.49 77.18
N GLN A 27 -6.86 39.61 77.04
CA GLN A 27 -7.77 39.65 78.19
C GLN A 27 -8.06 38.23 78.65
N SER A 28 -7.91 37.96 79.95
CA SER A 28 -8.47 36.77 80.59
C SER A 28 -9.73 37.16 81.37
N PRO A 29 -10.87 36.48 81.20
CA PRO A 29 -12.08 36.74 81.96
C PRO A 29 -12.03 36.08 83.35
N GLY A 30 -12.78 36.63 84.31
CA GLY A 30 -13.25 35.84 85.46
C GLY A 30 -12.44 35.89 86.75
N ALA A 31 -11.50 36.84 86.93
CA ALA A 31 -10.99 37.15 88.26
C ALA A 31 -12.15 37.68 89.13
N ARG A 32 -12.71 36.82 89.99
CA ARG A 32 -13.73 37.23 90.99
C ARG A 32 -13.09 38.26 91.93
N PRO A 33 -13.80 39.33 92.33
CA PRO A 33 -13.26 40.28 93.29
C PRO A 33 -12.95 39.58 94.61
N LEU A 34 -11.78 39.85 95.18
CA LEU A 34 -11.51 39.60 96.59
C LEU A 34 -12.45 40.48 97.41
N ALA A 35 -13.57 39.92 97.83
CA ALA A 35 -14.45 40.53 98.81
C ALA A 35 -13.73 40.54 100.16
N VAL A 36 -12.96 41.59 100.41
CA VAL A 36 -12.43 41.91 101.74
C VAL A 36 -13.60 42.43 102.59
N GLU A 37 -14.53 41.54 102.90
CA GLU A 37 -15.34 41.73 104.09
C GLU A 37 -14.43 41.70 105.30
N ARG A 38 -14.72 42.57 106.25
CA ARG A 38 -13.95 42.65 107.49
C ARG A 38 -14.35 41.48 108.37
N LEU A 39 -13.56 40.40 108.36
CA LEU A 39 -13.44 39.62 109.58
C LEU A 39 -12.96 40.60 110.67
N GLU A 40 -13.83 40.86 111.64
CA GLU A 40 -13.40 41.39 112.93
C GLU A 40 -12.38 40.41 113.51
N SER A 41 -11.38 40.94 114.23
CA SER A 41 -10.20 40.17 114.62
C SER A 41 -10.48 39.15 115.74
N ARG A 42 -11.22 38.09 115.42
CA ARG A 42 -11.06 36.78 116.07
C ARG A 42 -9.65 36.29 115.73
N ALA A 43 -8.91 35.82 116.73
CA ALA A 43 -7.66 35.11 116.45
C ALA A 43 -8.03 33.80 115.73
N LEU A 44 -7.49 33.58 114.53
CA LEU A 44 -7.70 32.35 113.77
C LEU A 44 -6.97 31.21 114.49
N LEU A 45 -7.73 30.33 115.12
CA LEU A 45 -7.27 29.06 115.66
C LEU A 45 -6.78 28.20 114.47
N SER A 46 -5.58 27.63 114.55
CA SER A 46 -4.88 27.11 113.38
C SER A 46 -5.34 25.70 112.94
N ALA A 47 -6.47 25.59 112.23
CA ALA A 47 -6.91 24.32 111.65
C ALA A 47 -5.84 23.69 110.73
N VAL A 48 -5.75 22.35 110.75
CA VAL A 48 -4.71 21.60 110.00
C VAL A 48 -5.25 21.13 108.66
N SER A 49 -4.49 21.39 107.58
CA SER A 49 -4.78 20.89 106.22
C SER A 49 -4.82 19.36 106.18
N PHE A 50 -5.94 18.81 105.71
CA PHE A 50 -6.16 17.37 105.57
C PHE A 50 -6.15 16.98 104.09
N THR A 51 -5.07 16.32 103.66
CA THR A 51 -4.89 15.84 102.28
C THR A 51 -5.14 14.33 102.16
N GLY A 52 -6.08 13.80 102.94
CA GLY A 52 -6.46 12.37 102.94
C GLY A 52 -5.85 11.53 104.08
N ASN A 53 -4.86 12.05 104.81
CA ASN A 53 -4.31 11.46 106.02
C ASN A 53 -3.89 12.54 107.03
N TYR A 54 -4.09 12.28 108.32
CA TYR A 54 -3.60 13.07 109.45
C TYR A 54 -3.26 12.14 110.63
N SER A 55 -2.30 12.53 111.47
CA SER A 55 -1.89 11.76 112.65
C SER A 55 -1.35 12.65 113.77
N GLN A 56 -1.56 12.24 115.02
CA GLN A 56 -1.00 12.86 116.23
C GLN A 56 -0.58 11.76 117.22
N ASP A 57 0.72 11.73 117.52
CA ASP A 57 1.39 10.84 118.48
C ASP A 57 1.42 11.40 119.92
N PHE A 58 1.19 12.69 120.10
CA PHE A 58 1.17 13.42 121.38
C PHE A 58 2.47 13.39 122.22
N ASP A 59 3.48 12.58 121.89
CA ASP A 59 4.86 12.56 122.45
C ASP A 59 5.52 13.94 122.60
N SER A 60 5.09 14.91 121.79
CA SER A 60 5.53 16.30 121.85
C SER A 60 4.97 17.13 123.01
N LEU A 61 4.06 16.56 123.82
CA LEU A 61 3.50 17.23 124.98
C LEU A 61 4.53 17.39 126.12
N PRO A 62 4.41 18.45 126.95
CA PRO A 62 5.35 18.70 128.04
C PRO A 62 5.46 17.53 129.03
N ILE A 63 6.69 17.08 129.28
CA ILE A 63 7.03 16.09 130.31
C ILE A 63 7.20 16.71 131.71
N ASP A 64 7.51 18.01 131.80
CA ASP A 64 7.60 18.74 133.06
C ASP A 64 7.12 20.20 132.93
N GLY A 65 7.06 20.91 134.06
CA GLY A 65 7.09 22.37 134.08
C GLY A 65 5.75 23.12 133.92
N THR A 66 5.32 23.74 135.04
CA THR A 66 4.45 24.93 135.13
C THR A 66 2.97 24.85 134.69
N SER A 67 2.13 25.54 135.48
CA SER A 67 0.69 25.72 135.26
C SER A 67 0.37 26.87 134.29
N PHE A 68 -0.50 26.61 133.31
CA PHE A 68 -1.05 27.64 132.42
C PHE A 68 -2.54 27.88 132.68
N PHE A 69 -2.91 29.16 132.72
CA PHE A 69 -4.28 29.64 132.94
C PHE A 69 -4.93 29.98 131.60
N TYR A 70 -6.14 29.47 131.37
CA TYR A 70 -6.87 29.63 130.11
C TYR A 70 -8.34 30.04 130.36
N SER A 71 -8.92 30.77 129.41
CA SER A 71 -10.30 31.27 129.49
C SER A 71 -10.95 31.21 128.09
N GLY A 72 -12.13 30.59 128.00
CA GLY A 72 -12.74 30.20 126.72
C GLY A 72 -12.03 29.03 126.02
N VAL A 73 -12.30 28.84 124.73
CA VAL A 73 -11.51 27.92 123.88
C VAL A 73 -10.11 28.49 123.70
N THR A 74 -9.08 27.67 123.93
CA THR A 74 -7.69 28.03 123.67
C THR A 74 -7.01 26.95 122.82
N SER A 75 -6.22 27.35 121.82
CA SER A 75 -5.40 26.41 121.03
C SER A 75 -4.14 26.00 121.81
N PHE A 76 -3.66 24.78 121.57
CA PHE A 76 -2.34 24.34 122.06
C PHE A 76 -1.18 25.07 121.36
N ASP A 77 -1.43 25.77 120.23
CA ASP A 77 -0.45 26.66 119.60
C ASP A 77 -0.14 27.93 120.42
N ALA A 78 -0.97 28.25 121.42
CA ALA A 78 -0.76 29.36 122.34
C ALA A 78 0.34 29.02 123.36
N ARG A 79 1.48 29.73 123.25
CA ARG A 79 2.70 29.51 124.05
C ARG A 79 2.43 29.22 125.55
N PRO A 80 3.14 28.26 126.17
CA PRO A 80 4.47 27.80 125.74
C PRO A 80 4.59 26.33 125.32
N ILE A 81 3.49 25.62 125.06
CA ILE A 81 3.56 24.30 124.39
C ILE A 81 4.16 24.51 122.99
N GLU A 82 4.91 23.53 122.45
CA GLU A 82 5.63 23.70 121.18
C GLU A 82 4.66 23.79 119.99
N ALA A 83 4.39 25.04 119.58
CA ALA A 83 3.28 25.45 118.74
C ALA A 83 3.22 24.88 117.30
N ALA A 84 4.16 24.01 116.92
CA ALA A 84 4.13 23.29 115.65
C ALA A 84 3.60 21.86 115.77
N ALA A 85 3.75 21.23 116.94
CA ALA A 85 3.50 19.79 117.12
C ALA A 85 2.08 19.46 117.60
N MET A 86 1.35 20.46 118.11
CA MET A 86 -0.06 20.37 118.52
C MET A 86 -0.94 21.34 117.70
N ALA A 87 -0.63 21.51 116.41
CA ALA A 87 -1.43 22.37 115.51
C ALA A 87 -2.87 21.85 115.38
N GLY A 88 -3.85 22.75 115.22
CA GLY A 88 -5.27 22.41 115.16
C GLY A 88 -5.90 21.97 116.48
N TRP A 89 -5.12 21.57 117.48
CA TRP A 89 -5.63 21.15 118.77
C TRP A 89 -6.09 22.33 119.62
N GLN A 90 -7.25 22.16 120.25
CA GLN A 90 -7.86 23.13 121.14
C GLN A 90 -8.31 22.44 122.42
N LEU A 91 -8.36 23.17 123.53
CA LEU A 91 -8.98 22.77 124.78
C LEU A 91 -10.03 23.79 125.23
N HIS A 92 -11.08 23.28 125.87
CA HIS A 92 -12.26 24.02 126.29
C HIS A 92 -12.82 23.42 127.58
N LYS A 93 -13.45 24.25 128.42
CA LYS A 93 -14.14 23.79 129.63
C LYS A 93 -15.63 23.65 129.32
N SER A 94 -16.11 22.41 129.23
CA SER A 94 -17.47 22.10 128.75
C SER A 94 -18.57 22.43 129.77
N SER A 95 -18.23 22.56 131.05
CA SER A 95 -19.17 22.98 132.11
C SER A 95 -18.47 23.60 133.33
N GLY A 96 -19.22 24.38 134.13
CA GLY A 96 -18.70 25.08 135.33
C GLY A 96 -18.65 26.61 135.17
N SER A 97 -18.44 27.34 136.27
CA SER A 97 -18.54 28.82 136.32
C SER A 97 -17.27 29.56 136.80
N SER A 98 -16.10 28.94 136.63
CA SER A 98 -14.80 29.49 137.01
C SER A 98 -13.77 29.31 135.89
N ASP A 99 -12.93 30.34 135.70
CA ASP A 99 -11.75 30.30 134.81
C ASP A 99 -10.86 29.09 135.12
N PHE A 100 -10.20 28.58 134.09
CA PHE A 100 -9.47 27.31 134.19
C PHE A 100 -7.99 27.52 134.56
N ALA A 101 -7.51 26.71 135.51
CA ALA A 101 -6.31 27.03 136.28
C ALA A 101 -5.01 26.35 135.83
N THR A 102 -5.08 25.24 135.08
CA THR A 102 -3.92 24.36 134.89
C THR A 102 -4.04 23.43 133.70
N PHE A 103 -3.14 23.52 132.72
CA PHE A 103 -2.62 22.32 132.04
C PHE A 103 -1.42 21.78 132.84
N ILE A 104 -1.24 20.46 132.94
CA ILE A 104 -0.22 19.82 133.81
C ILE A 104 0.38 18.58 133.13
N ALA A 105 1.70 18.41 133.24
CA ALA A 105 2.39 17.14 133.01
C ALA A 105 2.26 16.24 134.27
N ASP A 106 1.67 15.05 134.12
CA ASP A 106 1.35 14.13 135.21
C ASP A 106 1.67 12.69 134.80
N ASN A 107 1.88 11.81 135.78
CA ASN A 107 2.02 10.37 135.61
C ASN A 107 0.92 9.62 136.40
N GLY A 108 -0.26 10.23 136.52
CA GLY A 108 -1.45 9.66 137.16
C GLY A 108 -1.49 9.76 138.69
N HIS A 109 -0.65 10.60 139.31
CA HIS A 109 -0.57 10.73 140.78
C HIS A 109 -1.39 11.90 141.34
N ALA A 110 -1.78 12.90 140.54
CA ALA A 110 -2.52 14.06 141.03
C ALA A 110 -4.03 13.80 141.14
N ALA A 111 -4.65 14.27 142.22
CA ALA A 111 -6.11 14.20 142.44
C ALA A 111 -6.84 15.54 142.16
N SER A 112 -6.19 16.46 141.43
CA SER A 112 -6.80 17.75 141.04
C SER A 112 -7.53 17.65 139.70
N SER A 113 -8.53 18.50 139.48
CA SER A 113 -9.21 18.64 138.19
C SER A 113 -8.32 19.41 137.20
N SER A 114 -8.08 18.84 136.01
CA SER A 114 -7.13 19.35 135.02
C SER A 114 -7.27 18.62 133.68
N VAL A 115 -7.05 19.31 132.56
CA VAL A 115 -6.55 18.73 131.31
C VAL A 115 -5.05 18.52 131.48
N ARG A 116 -4.51 17.43 130.94
CA ARG A 116 -3.19 16.89 131.29
C ARG A 116 -2.46 16.36 130.06
N SER A 117 -1.14 16.46 130.09
CA SER A 117 -0.30 15.45 129.45
C SER A 117 -0.08 14.34 130.47
N PHE A 118 -0.58 13.15 130.19
CA PHE A 118 -0.21 11.94 130.91
C PHE A 118 1.03 11.29 130.29
N GLY A 119 1.70 10.41 131.03
CA GLY A 119 2.94 9.74 130.62
C GLY A 119 3.90 9.57 131.80
N ASP A 120 4.81 8.60 131.75
CA ASP A 120 5.92 8.53 132.72
C ASP A 120 6.87 9.74 132.54
N PHE A 121 7.49 10.22 133.61
CA PHE A 121 8.40 11.37 133.56
C PHE A 121 9.77 11.02 132.95
N ASP A 122 10.15 9.75 132.95
CA ASP A 122 11.39 9.24 132.35
C ASP A 122 11.21 8.73 130.89
N MET A 123 10.01 8.89 130.29
CA MET A 123 9.71 8.47 128.91
C MET A 123 9.08 9.59 128.06
N PRO A 124 9.30 9.60 126.73
CA PRO A 124 8.74 10.61 125.82
C PRO A 124 7.30 10.28 125.36
N ASP A 125 6.78 9.13 125.76
CA ASP A 125 5.48 8.56 125.38
C ASP A 125 4.37 9.23 126.21
N ARG A 126 3.47 10.01 125.57
CA ARG A 126 2.53 10.94 126.27
C ARG A 126 1.10 10.92 125.71
N ALA A 127 0.10 10.56 126.53
CA ALA A 127 -1.31 10.73 126.18
C ALA A 127 -1.86 12.15 126.51
N LEU A 128 -2.74 12.69 125.67
CA LEU A 128 -3.55 13.88 126.01
C LEU A 128 -4.82 13.47 126.77
N GLY A 129 -5.00 13.94 128.00
CA GLY A 129 -6.12 13.51 128.83
C GLY A 129 -6.64 14.53 129.82
N SER A 130 -7.48 14.08 130.75
CA SER A 130 -8.02 14.90 131.84
C SER A 130 -8.42 14.10 133.08
N ILE A 131 -8.77 14.84 134.14
CA ILE A 131 -9.46 14.40 135.36
C ILE A 131 -10.51 15.50 135.66
N ALA A 132 -11.80 15.18 135.75
CA ALA A 132 -12.88 16.20 135.81
C ALA A 132 -13.24 16.75 137.22
N ASN A 133 -12.78 16.08 138.29
CA ASN A 133 -13.23 16.21 139.69
C ASN A 133 -13.73 17.60 140.18
N GLN A 134 -14.99 17.68 140.58
CA GLN A 134 -15.64 18.73 141.39
C GLN A 134 -15.63 20.17 140.86
N LEU A 135 -15.21 20.42 139.62
CA LEU A 135 -15.12 21.78 139.05
C LEU A 135 -15.68 21.91 137.63
N GLY A 136 -16.37 20.89 137.11
CA GLY A 136 -16.98 20.86 135.79
C GLY A 136 -16.04 20.37 134.68
N GLY A 137 -16.63 19.66 133.72
CA GLY A 137 -15.96 18.87 132.70
C GLY A 137 -15.17 19.64 131.62
N TYR A 138 -14.48 18.87 130.80
CA TYR A 138 -13.55 19.32 129.77
C TYR A 138 -13.94 18.85 128.36
N ALA A 139 -13.33 19.48 127.37
CA ALA A 139 -13.32 19.05 125.98
C ALA A 139 -11.95 19.37 125.38
N TYR A 140 -11.37 18.44 124.64
CA TYR A 140 -10.16 18.64 123.86
C TYR A 140 -10.26 17.90 122.52
N GLY A 141 -9.62 18.42 121.49
CA GLY A 141 -9.88 17.97 120.12
C GLY A 141 -9.15 18.78 119.07
N VAL A 142 -9.17 18.29 117.83
CA VAL A 142 -8.47 18.87 116.68
C VAL A 142 -9.48 19.42 115.66
N THR A 143 -9.11 20.52 115.00
CA THR A 143 -9.81 21.06 113.82
C THR A 143 -8.99 20.79 112.57
N LEU A 144 -9.58 20.10 111.59
CA LEU A 144 -9.00 19.74 110.30
C LEU A 144 -9.73 20.47 109.16
N THR A 145 -9.06 20.84 108.08
CA THR A 145 -9.66 21.48 106.89
C THR A 145 -9.50 20.58 105.67
N ASN A 146 -10.56 20.32 104.90
CA ASN A 146 -10.45 19.42 103.73
C ASN A 146 -9.71 20.08 102.56
N ASP A 147 -8.49 19.64 102.28
CA ASP A 147 -7.67 20.03 101.13
C ASP A 147 -7.50 18.90 100.09
N THR A 148 -8.34 17.86 100.12
CA THR A 148 -8.31 16.75 99.14
C THR A 148 -8.83 17.12 97.74
N GLY A 149 -9.38 18.32 97.55
CA GLY A 149 -9.93 18.79 96.28
C GLY A 149 -11.35 18.30 95.94
N GLY A 150 -11.87 17.29 96.65
CA GLY A 150 -13.25 16.82 96.53
C GLY A 150 -13.97 16.65 97.87
N THR A 151 -15.29 16.48 97.84
CA THR A 151 -16.11 16.32 99.05
C THR A 151 -15.92 14.93 99.67
N LEU A 152 -15.46 14.87 100.91
CA LEU A 152 -15.26 13.62 101.63
C LEU A 152 -16.57 13.16 102.30
N THR A 153 -16.99 11.94 101.96
CA THR A 153 -18.25 11.32 102.42
C THR A 153 -18.05 10.32 103.57
N SER A 154 -16.80 9.95 103.86
CA SER A 154 -16.40 9.17 105.02
C SER A 154 -14.93 9.39 105.39
N ILE A 155 -14.61 9.18 106.66
CA ILE A 155 -13.23 9.08 107.17
C ILE A 155 -13.15 7.90 108.14
N THR A 156 -11.99 7.24 108.19
CA THR A 156 -11.67 6.27 109.25
C THR A 156 -10.76 6.93 110.27
N LEU A 157 -11.11 6.80 111.55
CA LEU A 157 -10.38 7.34 112.69
C LEU A 157 -9.97 6.19 113.61
N SER A 158 -8.72 6.23 114.09
CA SER A 158 -8.20 5.30 115.10
C SER A 158 -7.38 6.04 116.14
N PHE A 159 -7.45 5.67 117.42
CA PHE A 159 -6.60 6.20 118.49
C PHE A 159 -6.42 5.15 119.60
N THR A 160 -5.38 5.29 120.42
CA THR A 160 -5.21 4.51 121.66
C THR A 160 -5.82 5.30 122.81
N GLY A 161 -6.88 4.78 123.44
CA GLY A 161 -7.44 5.38 124.65
C GLY A 161 -6.78 4.78 125.89
N GLU A 162 -6.35 5.62 126.84
CA GLU A 162 -5.53 5.20 127.99
C GLU A 162 -6.07 5.64 129.35
N GLN A 163 -5.88 4.81 130.38
CA GLN A 163 -6.23 5.12 131.76
C GLN A 163 -5.00 5.20 132.68
N TRP A 164 -4.79 6.39 133.22
CA TRP A 164 -3.65 6.78 134.07
C TRP A 164 -3.99 6.86 135.56
N GLN A 165 -5.28 6.89 135.92
CA GLN A 165 -5.70 6.83 137.32
C GLN A 165 -7.03 6.09 137.45
N GLU A 166 -7.12 5.19 138.44
CA GLU A 166 -8.37 4.67 138.96
C GLU A 166 -8.68 5.41 140.27
N SER A 167 -9.86 5.99 140.40
CA SER A 167 -10.26 6.81 141.54
C SER A 167 -10.92 6.01 142.68
N GLY A 168 -11.33 4.78 142.38
CA GLY A 168 -12.26 3.99 143.20
C GLY A 168 -13.74 4.17 142.83
N ALA A 169 -14.07 4.83 141.71
CA ALA A 169 -15.43 4.90 141.18
C ALA A 169 -16.02 3.49 140.95
N LEU A 170 -17.32 3.32 141.22
CA LEU A 170 -18.00 2.02 141.09
C LEU A 170 -18.42 1.66 139.66
N ALA A 171 -18.29 2.59 138.71
CA ALA A 171 -18.63 2.43 137.31
C ALA A 171 -17.45 2.82 136.41
N ALA A 172 -17.43 2.29 135.18
CA ALA A 172 -16.48 2.70 134.17
C ALA A 172 -16.85 4.09 133.62
N GLN A 173 -15.95 5.05 133.79
CA GLN A 173 -16.07 6.39 133.23
C GLN A 173 -15.57 6.42 131.79
N ALA A 174 -15.91 7.45 131.01
CA ALA A 174 -15.59 7.45 129.57
C ALA A 174 -15.41 8.84 128.97
N LEU A 175 -14.38 8.97 128.13
CA LEU A 175 -14.24 10.08 127.19
C LEU A 175 -15.27 9.89 126.07
N ARG A 176 -16.20 10.83 125.93
CA ARG A 176 -17.25 10.78 124.89
C ARG A 176 -16.80 11.50 123.64
N PHE A 177 -16.90 10.82 122.49
CA PHE A 177 -16.45 11.34 121.21
C PHE A 177 -17.58 11.97 120.41
N GLU A 178 -17.34 13.18 119.92
CA GLU A 178 -18.25 13.94 119.06
C GLU A 178 -17.49 14.63 117.94
N PHE A 179 -18.15 14.82 116.79
CA PHE A 179 -17.58 15.53 115.65
C PHE A 179 -18.56 16.58 115.10
N ALA A 180 -18.05 17.62 114.46
CA ALA A 180 -18.83 18.62 113.74
C ALA A 180 -18.19 18.93 112.38
N VAL A 181 -18.99 19.21 111.37
CA VAL A 181 -18.54 19.64 110.03
C VAL A 181 -19.23 20.94 109.65
N GLY A 182 -18.49 21.88 109.08
CA GLY A 182 -19.00 23.11 108.48
C GLY A 182 -18.11 24.32 108.75
N GLU A 183 -18.26 25.34 107.88
CA GLU A 183 -17.46 26.57 107.89
C GLU A 183 -17.43 27.24 109.29
N GLY A 184 -16.23 27.42 109.83
CA GLY A 184 -15.98 28.09 111.11
C GLY A 184 -16.29 27.26 112.37
N ALA A 185 -16.39 25.94 112.26
CA ALA A 185 -16.55 25.06 113.42
C ALA A 185 -15.32 25.10 114.35
N SER A 186 -15.55 25.19 115.67
CA SER A 186 -14.53 25.12 116.73
C SER A 186 -15.02 24.31 117.93
N LEU A 187 -14.17 24.04 118.92
CA LEU A 187 -14.52 23.12 120.02
C LEU A 187 -15.76 23.51 120.83
N ASP A 188 -16.16 24.78 120.82
CA ASP A 188 -17.37 25.35 121.44
C ASP A 188 -18.50 25.71 120.44
N GLN A 189 -18.21 25.79 119.13
CA GLN A 189 -19.12 26.31 118.11
C GLN A 189 -19.31 25.29 116.99
N GLY A 190 -20.50 24.69 116.94
CA GLY A 190 -20.89 23.73 115.90
C GLY A 190 -22.10 22.90 116.31
N THR A 191 -22.72 22.22 115.34
CA THR A 191 -23.70 21.16 115.63
C THR A 191 -22.94 19.85 115.75
N PHE A 192 -22.58 19.47 116.97
CA PHE A 192 -21.84 18.24 117.23
C PHE A 192 -22.75 17.00 117.16
N ALA A 193 -22.28 15.99 116.43
CA ALA A 193 -22.85 14.66 116.37
C ALA A 193 -21.97 13.69 117.17
N ALA A 194 -22.57 12.98 118.12
CA ALA A 194 -21.88 11.92 118.85
C ALA A 194 -21.64 10.71 117.95
N ALA A 195 -20.47 10.08 118.05
CA ALA A 195 -20.18 8.80 117.43
C ALA A 195 -19.71 7.80 118.50
N PRO A 196 -20.63 7.14 119.24
CA PRO A 196 -20.29 6.31 120.41
C PRO A 196 -19.40 5.09 120.13
N SER A 197 -19.14 4.77 118.86
CA SER A 197 -18.12 3.80 118.44
C SER A 197 -16.68 4.31 118.62
N LEU A 198 -16.51 5.59 118.92
CA LEU A 198 -15.24 6.27 119.20
C LEU A 198 -15.12 6.74 120.67
N ASP A 199 -16.09 6.39 121.53
CA ASP A 199 -15.99 6.62 122.98
C ASP A 199 -14.90 5.72 123.58
N PHE A 200 -13.98 6.28 124.37
CA PHE A 200 -13.05 5.49 125.18
C PHE A 200 -13.60 5.32 126.60
N THR A 201 -13.79 4.06 127.04
CA THR A 201 -14.30 3.71 128.38
C THR A 201 -13.21 3.06 129.22
N ALA A 202 -13.06 3.51 130.47
CA ALA A 202 -12.03 3.10 131.43
C ALA A 202 -11.93 1.57 131.62
N PRO A 203 -10.79 0.92 131.29
CA PRO A 203 -10.61 -0.52 131.45
C PRO A 203 -10.57 -1.01 132.90
N GLN A 204 -10.21 -0.15 133.87
CA GLN A 204 -10.12 -0.45 135.30
C GLN A 204 -11.10 0.40 136.11
N TYR A 205 -11.98 -0.24 136.89
CA TYR A 205 -12.95 0.44 137.77
C TYR A 205 -13.40 -0.50 138.91
N GLY A 206 -13.99 0.08 139.97
CA GLY A 206 -14.48 -0.64 141.14
C GLY A 206 -13.41 -1.11 142.13
N GLY A 207 -12.14 -0.74 141.93
CA GLY A 207 -11.03 -1.02 142.81
C GLY A 207 -10.85 -0.03 143.96
N THR A 208 -9.60 0.11 144.43
CA THR A 208 -9.20 1.15 145.39
C THR A 208 -8.37 2.19 144.66
N ALA A 209 -8.58 3.48 144.98
CA ALA A 209 -7.89 4.60 144.36
C ALA A 209 -6.37 4.37 144.20
N ARG A 210 -5.87 4.42 142.96
CA ARG A 210 -4.48 4.15 142.59
C ARG A 210 -4.11 4.82 141.27
N THR A 211 -2.84 5.19 141.16
CA THR A 211 -2.21 5.49 139.87
C THR A 211 -2.13 4.24 139.00
N LEU A 212 -2.25 4.44 137.69
CA LEU A 212 -2.08 3.43 136.65
C LEU A 212 -1.06 3.94 135.61
N ASP A 213 -0.38 2.99 134.98
CA ASP A 213 0.49 3.21 133.82
C ASP A 213 -0.39 3.03 132.57
N GLY A 214 -0.64 4.09 131.81
CA GLY A 214 -1.55 4.04 130.64
C GLY A 214 -1.06 3.07 129.58
N ASN A 215 0.24 3.12 129.29
CA ASN A 215 0.96 2.37 128.27
C ASN A 215 0.87 0.85 128.52
N ALA A 216 0.66 0.44 129.78
CA ALA A 216 0.42 -0.95 130.12
C ALA A 216 -0.90 -1.46 129.51
N ALA A 217 -0.81 -2.53 128.71
CA ALA A 217 -1.91 -3.12 127.93
C ALA A 217 -3.16 -3.63 128.72
N ALA A 218 -3.20 -3.46 130.04
CA ALA A 218 -4.39 -3.69 130.87
C ALA A 218 -5.22 -2.41 131.13
N ASN A 219 -4.64 -1.23 130.83
CA ASN A 219 -5.18 0.09 131.14
C ASN A 219 -5.51 0.90 129.87
N ARG A 220 -5.15 0.39 128.68
CA ARG A 220 -5.44 1.02 127.38
C ARG A 220 -6.19 0.12 126.40
N THR A 221 -6.90 0.76 125.46
CA THR A 221 -7.67 0.11 124.39
C THR A 221 -7.54 0.93 123.11
N THR A 222 -7.11 0.32 122.00
CA THR A 222 -7.21 0.95 120.67
C THR A 222 -8.67 1.00 120.21
N VAL A 223 -9.13 2.19 119.84
CA VAL A 223 -10.50 2.49 119.42
C VAL A 223 -10.46 2.91 117.95
N THR A 224 -11.21 2.24 117.08
CA THR A 224 -11.19 2.48 115.63
C THR A 224 -12.60 2.42 115.05
N ALA A 225 -13.00 3.42 114.27
CA ALA A 225 -14.27 3.41 113.53
C ALA A 225 -14.23 4.29 112.26
N THR A 226 -15.12 4.00 111.31
CA THR A 226 -15.35 4.85 110.14
C THR A 226 -16.61 5.70 110.33
N ILE A 227 -16.44 7.03 110.33
CA ILE A 227 -17.56 7.97 110.28
C ILE A 227 -18.03 8.03 108.82
N THR A 228 -19.30 7.70 108.56
CA THR A 228 -19.87 7.61 107.21
C THR A 228 -21.08 8.54 107.06
N GLY A 229 -21.35 9.01 105.84
CA GLY A 229 -22.40 9.99 105.59
C GLY A 229 -21.98 11.42 105.91
N LEU A 230 -20.67 11.69 105.91
CA LEU A 230 -20.13 13.05 105.93
C LEU A 230 -20.51 13.80 104.65
N SER A 231 -20.44 15.13 104.71
CA SER A 231 -20.57 16.02 103.55
C SER A 231 -19.47 17.08 103.61
N TRP A 232 -18.24 16.66 103.94
CA TRP A 232 -17.12 17.55 104.24
C TRP A 232 -16.52 18.09 102.94
N ALA A 233 -16.96 19.26 102.51
CA ALA A 233 -16.56 19.87 101.24
C ALA A 233 -15.15 20.49 101.29
N PRO A 234 -14.46 20.66 100.14
CA PRO A 234 -13.15 21.30 100.11
C PRO A 234 -13.18 22.71 100.75
N GLY A 235 -12.27 22.96 101.67
CA GLY A 235 -12.17 24.20 102.43
C GLY A 235 -13.04 24.28 103.70
N GLU A 236 -13.96 23.35 103.95
CA GLU A 236 -14.70 23.31 105.22
C GLU A 236 -13.86 22.70 106.36
N GLU A 237 -14.15 23.10 107.60
CA GLU A 237 -13.60 22.47 108.79
C GLU A 237 -14.39 21.23 109.27
N LEU A 238 -13.64 20.27 109.81
CA LEU A 238 -14.08 19.13 110.60
C LEU A 238 -13.45 19.25 111.99
N VAL A 239 -14.27 19.34 113.02
CA VAL A 239 -13.82 19.27 114.42
C VAL A 239 -14.03 17.86 114.94
N LEU A 240 -12.99 17.29 115.55
CA LEU A 240 -13.01 16.00 116.24
C LEU A 240 -12.73 16.27 117.72
N ARG A 241 -13.67 15.98 118.63
CA ARG A 241 -13.50 16.26 120.07
C ARG A 241 -13.81 15.05 120.96
N TRP A 242 -13.04 14.95 122.03
CA TRP A 242 -13.28 14.09 123.17
C TRP A 242 -13.73 14.98 124.33
N THR A 243 -14.72 14.52 125.08
CA THR A 243 -15.31 15.25 126.20
C THR A 243 -15.30 14.40 127.46
N ASP A 244 -14.94 15.02 128.58
CA ASP A 244 -14.76 14.40 129.89
C ASP A 244 -15.69 15.11 130.88
N SER A 245 -16.51 14.37 131.61
CA SER A 245 -17.59 14.92 132.45
C SER A 245 -17.36 14.63 133.93
N ASP A 246 -17.43 15.68 134.74
CA ASP A 246 -17.43 15.64 136.22
C ASP A 246 -18.59 14.75 136.69
N ASP A 247 -18.29 13.50 137.06
CA ASP A 247 -19.26 12.51 137.50
C ASP A 247 -19.66 12.72 138.98
N ALA A 248 -20.56 11.87 139.49
CA ALA A 248 -21.02 11.96 140.89
C ALA A 248 -20.07 11.30 141.91
N ASP A 249 -19.18 10.41 141.45
CA ASP A 249 -18.08 9.82 142.23
C ASP A 249 -16.77 10.58 141.91
N ALA A 250 -15.61 10.12 142.39
CA ALA A 250 -14.32 10.73 142.02
C ALA A 250 -13.88 10.29 140.62
N ASP A 251 -13.24 11.19 139.86
CA ASP A 251 -12.90 10.92 138.44
C ASP A 251 -11.56 10.22 138.21
N HIS A 252 -11.55 9.37 137.18
CA HIS A 252 -10.41 8.71 136.58
C HIS A 252 -9.52 9.69 135.79
N GLY A 253 -8.26 9.29 135.62
CA GLY A 253 -7.37 9.90 134.64
C GLY A 253 -7.52 9.16 133.32
N LEU A 254 -8.18 9.78 132.34
CA LEU A 254 -8.40 9.21 131.01
C LEU A 254 -7.78 10.11 129.94
N GLY A 255 -7.15 9.51 128.94
CA GLY A 255 -6.58 10.23 127.80
C GLY A 255 -6.64 9.47 126.48
N ILE A 256 -6.11 10.12 125.45
CA ILE A 256 -5.98 9.62 124.09
C ILE A 256 -4.54 9.78 123.61
N ASP A 257 -4.14 8.86 122.75
CA ASP A 257 -2.81 8.66 122.19
C ASP A 257 -2.97 8.15 120.74
N ASP A 258 -1.90 8.09 119.94
CA ASP A 258 -1.84 7.30 118.69
C ASP A 258 -2.94 7.66 117.64
N LEU A 259 -3.40 8.93 117.62
CA LEU A 259 -4.51 9.35 116.74
C LEU A 259 -4.09 9.29 115.28
N THR A 260 -4.93 8.68 114.45
CA THR A 260 -4.84 8.67 112.99
C THR A 260 -6.22 8.90 112.36
N VAL A 261 -6.25 9.62 111.24
CA VAL A 261 -7.46 9.92 110.45
C VAL A 261 -7.14 9.73 108.96
N THR A 262 -7.95 8.95 108.25
CA THR A 262 -7.72 8.59 106.83
C THR A 262 -8.99 8.69 105.98
N ALA A 263 -8.84 9.02 104.70
CA ALA A 263 -9.90 9.03 103.70
C ALA A 263 -9.50 8.24 102.44
N ALA A 264 -10.46 7.97 101.56
CA ALA A 264 -10.23 7.27 100.29
C ALA A 264 -9.67 8.22 99.20
N PRO A 265 -8.89 7.73 98.23
CA PRO A 265 -8.47 8.50 97.05
C PRO A 265 -9.66 8.96 96.19
N LEU A 266 -9.41 9.95 95.33
CA LEU A 266 -10.38 10.55 94.42
C LEU A 266 -9.86 10.47 92.98
N ASN A 267 -10.69 10.00 92.06
CA ASN A 267 -10.51 10.11 90.61
C ASN A 267 -11.39 11.27 90.11
N LEU A 268 -10.75 12.27 89.50
CA LEU A 268 -11.29 13.59 89.16
C LEU A 268 -10.84 14.07 87.76
N SER A 269 -9.74 13.54 87.23
CA SER A 269 -9.16 13.91 85.94
C SER A 269 -9.59 12.96 84.82
N ALA A 270 -9.47 13.40 83.57
CA ALA A 270 -9.56 12.52 82.41
C ALA A 270 -8.14 12.20 81.88
N PRO A 271 -7.91 11.02 81.26
CA PRO A 271 -6.59 10.66 80.78
C PRO A 271 -6.20 11.51 79.56
N ILE A 272 -4.92 11.79 79.41
CA ILE A 272 -4.42 12.76 78.43
C ILE A 272 -3.58 12.05 77.37
N PHE A 273 -4.00 12.10 76.11
CA PHE A 273 -3.21 11.62 74.97
C PHE A 273 -1.94 12.43 74.78
N THR A 274 -0.78 11.77 74.71
CA THR A 274 0.54 12.42 74.67
C THR A 274 0.81 13.17 73.37
N ALA A 275 0.18 12.76 72.25
CA ALA A 275 0.23 13.47 70.98
C ALA A 275 -0.85 14.56 70.83
N GLY A 276 -1.69 14.77 71.86
CA GLY A 276 -2.81 15.71 71.81
C GLY A 276 -4.01 15.17 71.03
N ALA A 277 -4.95 16.06 70.68
CA ALA A 277 -6.27 15.69 70.14
C ALA A 277 -6.26 15.09 68.72
N VAL A 278 -5.16 15.26 67.97
CA VAL A 278 -5.00 14.69 66.61
C VAL A 278 -3.58 14.13 66.48
N GLN A 279 -3.48 12.88 66.04
CA GLN A 279 -2.22 12.22 65.69
C GLN A 279 -2.26 11.85 64.20
N THR A 280 -1.15 12.01 63.49
CA THR A 280 -1.00 11.54 62.11
C THR A 280 -0.05 10.36 62.09
N LEU A 281 -0.42 9.32 61.35
CA LEU A 281 0.33 8.11 61.06
C LEU A 281 0.41 7.94 59.54
N GLU A 282 1.38 7.17 59.05
CA GLU A 282 1.60 6.95 57.62
C GLU A 282 1.89 5.46 57.40
N ILE A 283 1.26 4.86 56.39
CA ILE A 283 1.50 3.48 55.95
C ILE A 283 1.62 3.43 54.42
N PRO A 284 2.44 2.54 53.86
CA PRO A 284 2.31 2.18 52.45
C PRO A 284 0.91 1.62 52.17
N GLU A 285 0.40 1.83 50.97
CA GLU A 285 -0.72 1.06 50.47
C GLU A 285 -0.44 -0.44 50.41
N ASN A 286 -1.49 -1.24 50.17
CA ASN A 286 -1.42 -2.70 50.18
C ASN A 286 -0.85 -3.31 51.49
N SER A 287 -0.79 -2.52 52.58
CA SER A 287 -0.27 -2.94 53.89
C SER A 287 -1.06 -4.14 54.44
N PRO A 288 -0.42 -5.31 54.64
CA PRO A 288 -1.13 -6.54 54.96
C PRO A 288 -1.65 -6.58 56.40
N SER A 289 -2.66 -7.43 56.64
CA SER A 289 -3.16 -7.77 57.98
C SER A 289 -2.02 -8.15 58.94
N GLY A 290 -2.04 -7.58 60.14
CA GLY A 290 -0.96 -7.65 61.13
C GLY A 290 0.00 -6.44 61.12
N THR A 291 -0.12 -5.52 60.16
CA THR A 291 0.69 -4.29 60.12
C THR A 291 0.34 -3.37 61.29
N ILE A 292 1.37 -2.87 61.98
CA ILE A 292 1.25 -1.94 63.11
C ILE A 292 1.24 -0.51 62.56
N LEU A 293 0.19 0.27 62.85
CA LEU A 293 0.07 1.67 62.44
C LEU A 293 0.90 2.60 63.33
N GLY A 294 0.95 2.31 64.64
CA GLY A 294 1.52 3.19 65.65
C GLY A 294 0.95 2.93 67.04
N VAL A 295 1.08 3.91 67.94
CA VAL A 295 0.57 3.84 69.32
C VAL A 295 -0.13 5.16 69.68
N ALA A 296 -1.37 5.06 70.16
CA ALA A 296 -2.18 6.17 70.65
C ALA A 296 -1.98 6.36 72.17
N ALA A 297 -0.75 6.67 72.58
CA ALA A 297 -0.35 6.65 73.99
C ALA A 297 -1.02 7.79 74.81
N ALA A 298 -1.49 7.45 76.01
CA ALA A 298 -2.07 8.38 76.98
C ALA A 298 -1.52 8.18 78.41
N THR A 299 -1.71 9.18 79.26
CA THR A 299 -1.28 9.20 80.67
C THR A 299 -2.34 9.85 81.55
N ASP A 300 -2.57 9.32 82.74
CA ASP A 300 -3.44 9.93 83.75
C ASP A 300 -2.64 10.74 84.80
N PRO A 301 -3.09 11.93 85.24
CA PRO A 301 -2.45 12.68 86.31
C PRO A 301 -2.89 12.30 87.74
N ASP A 302 -3.96 11.52 87.93
CA ASP A 302 -4.49 11.19 89.26
C ASP A 302 -3.66 10.12 89.99
N LEU A 303 -3.79 10.05 91.32
CA LEU A 303 -3.04 9.14 92.18
C LEU A 303 -3.96 8.41 93.18
N PRO A 304 -3.88 7.07 93.30
CA PRO A 304 -3.00 6.16 92.56
C PRO A 304 -3.33 6.12 91.06
N VAL A 305 -2.34 5.74 90.24
CA VAL A 305 -2.52 5.67 88.77
C VAL A 305 -3.41 4.49 88.43
N GLU A 306 -4.60 4.78 87.90
CA GLU A 306 -5.59 3.78 87.50
C GLU A 306 -5.28 3.17 86.11
N PRO A 307 -5.74 1.94 85.81
CA PRO A 307 -5.42 1.23 84.57
C PRO A 307 -6.21 1.78 83.37
N LEU A 308 -5.52 2.41 82.43
CA LEU A 308 -6.12 2.94 81.20
C LEU A 308 -6.61 1.83 80.26
N THR A 309 -7.86 1.97 79.81
CA THR A 309 -8.50 1.11 78.81
C THR A 309 -8.69 1.88 77.51
N TYR A 310 -8.26 1.29 76.39
CA TYR A 310 -8.36 1.88 75.05
C TYR A 310 -9.44 1.23 74.20
N SER A 311 -10.07 1.98 73.29
CA SER A 311 -11.02 1.45 72.30
C SER A 311 -11.06 2.31 71.02
N ILE A 312 -11.50 1.71 69.90
CA ILE A 312 -11.86 2.46 68.68
C ILE A 312 -13.37 2.69 68.72
N THR A 313 -13.81 3.94 68.57
CA THR A 313 -15.20 4.37 68.84
C THR A 313 -15.98 4.85 67.62
N SER A 314 -15.29 5.19 66.53
CA SER A 314 -15.92 5.52 65.26
C SER A 314 -14.95 5.34 64.08
N SER A 315 -15.53 5.33 62.88
CA SER A 315 -14.87 5.13 61.58
C SER A 315 -14.22 3.78 61.32
N ASP A 316 -14.31 2.82 62.24
CA ASP A 316 -14.08 1.41 61.96
C ASP A 316 -15.38 0.61 62.17
N ALA A 317 -16.28 0.69 61.18
CA ALA A 317 -17.58 0.02 61.22
C ALA A 317 -17.51 -1.46 60.80
N LEU A 318 -16.36 -1.92 60.28
CA LEU A 318 -16.17 -3.28 59.77
C LEU A 318 -15.23 -4.12 60.67
N GLY A 319 -14.46 -3.49 61.55
CA GLY A 319 -13.45 -4.18 62.38
C GLY A 319 -12.14 -4.41 61.65
N ALA A 320 -11.79 -3.51 60.73
CA ALA A 320 -10.55 -3.55 59.97
C ALA A 320 -9.32 -3.28 60.84
N PHE A 321 -9.50 -2.60 61.98
CA PHE A 321 -8.45 -2.20 62.90
C PHE A 321 -8.69 -2.74 64.31
N ALA A 322 -7.62 -2.86 65.09
CA ALA A 322 -7.68 -3.12 66.52
C ALA A 322 -6.74 -2.16 67.28
N ILE A 323 -7.07 -1.95 68.55
CA ILE A 323 -6.20 -1.29 69.52
C ILE A 323 -5.96 -2.22 70.71
N ASP A 324 -4.72 -2.36 71.15
CA ASP A 324 -4.36 -3.18 72.31
C ASP A 324 -4.40 -2.39 73.64
N ALA A 325 -4.16 -3.08 74.76
CA ALA A 325 -4.16 -2.48 76.09
C ALA A 325 -3.02 -1.45 76.33
N ASN A 326 -2.01 -1.40 75.45
CA ASN A 326 -0.93 -0.42 75.45
C ASN A 326 -1.19 0.76 74.50
N GLY A 327 -2.34 0.76 73.81
CA GLY A 327 -2.70 1.75 72.79
C GLY A 327 -2.10 1.47 71.40
N GLN A 328 -1.49 0.30 71.16
CA GLN A 328 -0.95 -0.06 69.84
C GLN A 328 -2.08 -0.33 68.85
N LEU A 329 -2.05 0.35 67.71
CA LEU A 329 -2.99 0.20 66.61
C LEU A 329 -2.46 -0.76 65.55
N THR A 330 -3.30 -1.70 65.10
CA THR A 330 -2.97 -2.70 64.07
C THR A 330 -4.09 -2.85 63.04
N ILE A 331 -3.74 -3.19 61.80
CA ILE A 331 -4.68 -3.70 60.80
C ILE A 331 -4.99 -5.16 61.13
N VAL A 332 -6.26 -5.49 61.34
CA VAL A 332 -6.76 -6.86 61.63
C VAL A 332 -7.07 -7.58 60.33
N ASP A 333 -7.78 -6.92 59.42
CA ASP A 333 -8.13 -7.45 58.10
C ASP A 333 -8.05 -6.32 57.06
N ALA A 334 -7.00 -6.36 56.25
CA ALA A 334 -6.79 -5.41 55.16
C ALA A 334 -7.89 -5.47 54.08
N ALA A 335 -8.67 -6.55 54.00
CA ALA A 335 -9.80 -6.62 53.06
C ALA A 335 -11.08 -5.90 53.56
N LEU A 336 -11.06 -5.36 54.79
CA LEU A 336 -12.18 -4.62 55.39
C LEU A 336 -11.96 -3.10 55.43
N VAL A 337 -10.82 -2.63 54.91
CA VAL A 337 -10.52 -1.21 54.74
C VAL A 337 -9.97 -1.00 53.33
N ASP A 338 -10.39 0.08 52.68
CA ASP A 338 -9.78 0.48 51.43
C ASP A 338 -8.40 1.09 51.73
N LEU A 339 -7.36 0.52 51.14
CA LEU A 339 -5.96 0.93 51.29
C LEU A 339 -5.27 1.02 49.93
N ASP A 340 -6.04 1.08 48.84
CA ASP A 340 -5.61 1.24 47.44
C ASP A 340 -5.59 2.76 47.14
N PHE A 341 -4.40 3.31 46.85
CA PHE A 341 -4.22 4.75 46.71
C PHE A 341 -4.88 5.25 45.41
N GLU A 342 -4.82 4.46 44.33
CA GLU A 342 -5.41 4.75 43.02
C GLU A 342 -6.94 4.76 43.03
N ASN A 343 -7.57 3.92 43.86
CA ASN A 343 -9.00 3.94 44.14
C ASN A 343 -9.42 5.15 45.01
N GLY A 344 -8.45 5.93 45.50
CA GLY A 344 -8.66 7.20 46.20
C GLY A 344 -8.67 7.08 47.73
N ALA A 345 -8.10 6.01 48.29
CA ALA A 345 -8.03 5.78 49.74
C ALA A 345 -6.96 6.63 50.47
N GLU A 346 -6.66 7.85 49.99
CA GLU A 346 -5.57 8.72 50.46
C GLU A 346 -5.46 8.84 52.01
N VAL A 347 -6.60 8.82 52.71
CA VAL A 347 -6.67 9.04 54.16
C VAL A 347 -7.80 8.23 54.83
N ALA A 348 -7.44 7.38 55.79
CA ALA A 348 -8.38 6.84 56.79
C ALA A 348 -8.34 7.67 58.09
N VAL A 349 -9.47 7.83 58.78
CA VAL A 349 -9.54 8.61 60.04
C VAL A 349 -10.26 7.84 61.14
N LEU A 350 -9.53 7.34 62.13
CA LEU A 350 -10.06 6.62 63.29
C LEU A 350 -10.32 7.57 64.47
N THR A 351 -11.29 7.26 65.34
CA THR A 351 -11.40 7.92 66.65
C THR A 351 -11.12 6.92 67.77
N VAL A 352 -9.99 7.09 68.44
CA VAL A 352 -9.61 6.32 69.63
C VAL A 352 -10.16 7.01 70.87
N GLN A 353 -10.67 6.21 71.81
CA GLN A 353 -11.01 6.63 73.17
C GLN A 353 -10.05 5.97 74.17
N VAL A 354 -9.76 6.69 75.26
CA VAL A 354 -9.11 6.14 76.45
C VAL A 354 -9.94 6.50 77.68
N THR A 355 -9.98 5.61 78.67
CA THR A 355 -10.71 5.79 79.93
C THR A 355 -9.98 5.13 81.11
N ASP A 356 -10.00 5.80 82.25
CA ASP A 356 -9.60 5.33 83.59
C ASP A 356 -10.70 4.52 84.30
N GLY A 357 -11.92 4.45 83.72
CA GLY A 357 -13.09 3.79 84.28
C GLY A 357 -14.16 4.75 84.85
N VAL A 358 -13.81 6.02 85.11
CA VAL A 358 -14.75 7.09 85.50
C VAL A 358 -14.81 8.16 84.42
N ASN A 359 -13.66 8.68 84.00
CA ASN A 359 -13.53 9.73 83.00
C ASN A 359 -13.05 9.16 81.66
N ALA A 360 -13.00 9.98 80.61
CA ALA A 360 -12.52 9.56 79.30
C ALA A 360 -12.09 10.73 78.41
N ALA A 361 -11.16 10.46 77.49
CA ALA A 361 -10.76 11.37 76.43
C ALA A 361 -10.78 10.68 75.07
N THR A 362 -10.79 11.47 73.99
CA THR A 362 -10.73 10.97 72.60
C THR A 362 -9.64 11.65 71.79
N GLN A 363 -9.13 10.94 70.79
CA GLN A 363 -8.11 11.39 69.84
C GLN A 363 -8.50 10.94 68.43
N SER A 364 -8.38 11.84 67.46
CA SER A 364 -8.51 11.50 66.05
C SER A 364 -7.16 11.05 65.50
N ILE A 365 -7.09 9.81 65.01
CA ILE A 365 -5.93 9.27 64.31
C ILE A 365 -6.18 9.46 62.81
N ILE A 366 -5.32 10.22 62.14
CA ILE A 366 -5.32 10.38 60.69
C ILE A 366 -4.24 9.44 60.15
N VAL A 367 -4.65 8.42 59.39
CA VAL A 367 -3.75 7.47 58.73
C VAL A 367 -3.67 7.88 57.26
N ASN A 368 -2.55 8.48 56.87
CA ASN A 368 -2.26 8.73 55.45
C ASN A 368 -1.84 7.41 54.81
N VAL A 369 -2.41 7.08 53.66
CA VAL A 369 -1.88 6.05 52.77
C VAL A 369 -0.78 6.70 51.91
N LEU A 370 0.35 6.04 51.78
CA LEU A 370 1.48 6.45 50.95
C LEU A 370 1.50 5.58 49.69
N PRO A 371 1.60 6.18 48.49
CA PRO A 371 1.61 5.41 47.26
C PRO A 371 2.88 4.58 47.13
N ILE A 372 2.76 3.44 46.45
CA ILE A 372 3.86 2.61 45.95
C ILE A 372 3.77 2.52 44.43
N ASN A 373 4.76 1.86 43.82
CA ASN A 373 4.71 1.50 42.41
C ASN A 373 4.43 0.00 42.33
N ASP A 374 3.17 -0.36 42.12
CA ASP A 374 2.72 -1.74 41.94
C ASP A 374 1.75 -1.96 40.77
N ASN A 375 1.29 -0.90 40.09
CA ASN A 375 0.57 -1.04 38.82
C ASN A 375 1.55 -1.12 37.64
N PRO A 376 1.75 -2.29 36.99
CA PRO A 376 2.66 -2.37 35.85
C PRO A 376 2.10 -1.61 34.64
N PRO A 377 2.93 -0.82 33.93
CA PRO A 377 2.48 0.00 32.80
C PRO A 377 1.91 -0.83 31.66
N GLN A 378 0.80 -0.38 31.08
CA GLN A 378 0.02 -1.16 30.11
C GLN A 378 -0.06 -0.46 28.76
N PHE A 379 0.33 -1.15 27.68
CA PHE A 379 0.16 -0.63 26.32
C PHE A 379 -1.33 -0.50 25.96
N VAL A 380 -1.73 0.69 25.52
CA VAL A 380 -3.13 1.05 25.18
C VAL A 380 -3.66 0.21 24.01
N SER A 381 -2.76 -0.19 23.11
CA SER A 381 -3.00 -1.08 21.96
C SER A 381 -2.93 -2.58 22.31
N GLY A 382 -2.65 -2.93 23.58
CA GLY A 382 -2.54 -4.32 24.04
C GLY A 382 -1.22 -5.00 23.65
N ALA A 383 -1.22 -6.34 23.56
CA ALA A 383 0.00 -7.13 23.37
C ALA A 383 0.65 -6.98 21.97
N SER A 384 -0.09 -6.48 20.97
CA SER A 384 0.44 -6.26 19.62
C SER A 384 -0.20 -5.02 18.99
N GLN A 385 0.61 -4.22 18.31
CA GLN A 385 0.17 -3.08 17.51
C GLN A 385 0.65 -3.28 16.07
N THR A 386 -0.15 -2.85 15.09
CA THR A 386 0.30 -2.70 13.70
C THR A 386 0.50 -1.22 13.39
N LEU A 387 1.62 -0.92 12.76
CA LEU A 387 1.95 0.35 12.11
C LEU A 387 2.21 0.08 10.62
N SER A 388 2.26 1.13 9.83
CA SER A 388 2.51 1.05 8.40
C SER A 388 3.40 2.20 7.95
N ILE A 389 4.29 1.92 7.02
CA ILE A 389 5.19 2.91 6.42
C ILE A 389 5.28 2.68 4.92
N ASP A 390 5.22 3.73 4.13
CA ASP A 390 5.42 3.66 2.68
C ASP A 390 6.86 3.22 2.40
N GLU A 391 7.09 2.41 1.37
CA GLU A 391 8.45 2.06 0.96
C GLU A 391 9.28 3.25 0.51
N ASN A 392 10.58 3.03 0.28
CA ASN A 392 11.58 4.07 0.04
C ASN A 392 11.64 5.17 1.13
N SER A 393 10.99 4.97 2.29
CA SER A 393 10.91 5.94 3.38
C SER A 393 12.29 6.28 3.95
N ILE A 394 12.65 7.55 3.83
CA ILE A 394 13.97 8.06 4.22
C ILE A 394 14.20 8.09 5.74
N THR A 395 15.47 8.10 6.14
CA THR A 395 15.90 8.38 7.52
C THR A 395 15.22 9.64 8.09
N GLY A 396 14.68 9.51 9.30
CA GLY A 396 13.91 10.55 9.99
C GLY A 396 12.39 10.43 9.80
N THR A 397 11.91 9.52 8.96
CA THR A 397 10.48 9.23 8.83
C THR A 397 9.92 8.61 10.11
N ILE A 398 8.73 9.08 10.52
CA ILE A 398 8.01 8.61 11.71
C ILE A 398 7.13 7.43 11.30
N VAL A 399 7.42 6.25 11.85
CA VAL A 399 6.67 5.00 11.64
C VAL A 399 5.35 5.01 12.41
N GLY A 400 5.32 5.71 13.56
CA GLY A 400 4.13 5.87 14.38
C GLY A 400 4.47 6.11 15.85
N GLN A 401 3.58 5.69 16.74
CA GLN A 401 3.74 5.85 18.18
C GLN A 401 3.26 4.60 18.93
N ALA A 402 4.09 4.08 19.82
CA ALA A 402 3.69 3.16 20.88
C ALA A 402 3.18 3.98 22.07
N SER A 403 2.06 3.58 22.66
CA SER A 403 1.43 4.31 23.76
C SER A 403 1.10 3.36 24.90
N ALA A 404 1.54 3.71 26.11
CA ALA A 404 1.19 3.02 27.34
C ALA A 404 0.64 4.00 28.38
N THR A 405 -0.13 3.45 29.32
CA THR A 405 -0.64 4.15 30.51
C THR A 405 -0.13 3.44 31.75
N ASP A 406 0.32 4.23 32.71
CA ASP A 406 0.44 3.81 34.10
C ASP A 406 -0.86 4.13 34.85
N ALA A 407 -1.10 3.44 35.97
CA ALA A 407 -2.23 3.70 36.86
C ALA A 407 -1.80 4.37 38.18
N ASP A 408 -0.55 4.17 38.64
CA ASP A 408 -0.01 4.71 39.89
C ASP A 408 -0.28 6.23 40.04
N LEU A 409 -0.48 6.73 41.27
CA LEU A 409 -0.68 8.14 41.58
C LEU A 409 0.35 8.64 42.61
N PRO A 410 1.28 9.54 42.23
CA PRO A 410 1.38 10.25 40.95
C PRO A 410 1.96 9.38 39.83
N ALA A 411 1.32 9.44 38.65
CA ALA A 411 1.70 8.65 37.47
C ALA A 411 3.20 8.70 37.15
N GLU A 412 3.79 7.51 37.04
CA GLU A 412 5.23 7.32 36.93
C GLU A 412 5.81 7.70 35.56
N THR A 413 7.13 7.90 35.54
CA THR A 413 7.82 8.39 34.33
C THR A 413 8.19 7.25 33.40
N LEU A 414 7.26 6.90 32.50
CA LEU A 414 7.45 5.83 31.51
C LEU A 414 8.62 6.09 30.55
N ALA A 415 9.48 5.08 30.42
CA ALA A 415 10.58 5.02 29.47
C ALA A 415 10.38 3.88 28.46
N TYR A 416 10.55 4.17 27.17
CA TYR A 416 10.41 3.21 26.08
C TYR A 416 11.76 2.76 25.54
N SER A 417 11.83 1.51 25.05
CA SER A 417 13.01 0.96 24.37
C SER A 417 12.65 -0.16 23.39
N ILE A 418 13.42 -0.33 22.32
CA ILE A 418 13.35 -1.52 21.45
C ILE A 418 14.27 -2.59 22.05
N THR A 419 13.77 -3.80 22.27
CA THR A 419 14.50 -4.87 22.96
C THR A 419 14.74 -6.10 22.08
N ALA A 420 13.99 -6.26 20.99
CA ALA A 420 14.23 -7.24 19.93
C ALA A 420 13.62 -6.76 18.60
N GLY A 421 13.95 -7.45 17.51
CA GLY A 421 13.47 -7.15 16.15
C GLY A 421 14.39 -6.23 15.35
N ASP A 422 14.97 -5.21 16.00
CA ASP A 422 15.98 -4.35 15.38
C ASP A 422 17.40 -4.75 15.81
N ALA A 423 18.00 -5.69 15.09
CA ALA A 423 19.36 -6.16 15.35
C ALA A 423 20.45 -5.30 14.69
N LEU A 424 20.07 -4.38 13.77
CA LEU A 424 21.00 -3.54 13.01
C LEU A 424 21.02 -2.09 13.50
N GLY A 425 20.01 -1.65 14.24
CA GLY A 425 19.86 -0.27 14.72
C GLY A 425 19.23 0.64 13.67
N ALA A 426 18.31 0.11 12.87
CA ALA A 426 17.59 0.84 11.82
C ALA A 426 16.44 1.71 12.36
N PHE A 427 15.90 1.35 13.53
CA PHE A 427 14.78 2.03 14.18
C PHE A 427 15.21 2.67 15.51
N ALA A 428 14.53 3.75 15.90
CA ALA A 428 14.66 4.34 17.22
C ALA A 428 13.28 4.70 17.78
N ILE A 429 13.11 4.46 19.08
CA ILE A 429 11.94 4.91 19.85
C ILE A 429 12.36 5.98 20.86
N ASP A 430 11.58 7.06 20.97
CA ASP A 430 11.86 8.16 21.88
C ASP A 430 11.10 8.05 23.22
N ALA A 431 11.34 8.98 24.14
CA ALA A 431 10.69 9.01 25.46
C ALA A 431 9.17 9.32 25.41
N SER A 432 8.61 9.69 24.25
CA SER A 432 7.17 9.79 24.02
C SER A 432 6.57 8.56 23.35
N GLY A 433 7.38 7.52 23.11
CA GLY A 433 6.99 6.31 22.39
C GLY A 433 6.97 6.48 20.86
N GLN A 434 7.45 7.59 20.31
CA GLN A 434 7.49 7.81 18.86
C GLN A 434 8.55 6.91 18.22
N LEU A 435 8.14 6.08 17.25
CA LEU A 435 9.00 5.19 16.49
C LEU A 435 9.43 5.86 15.18
N THR A 436 10.72 5.82 14.87
CA THR A 436 11.35 6.50 13.72
C THR A 436 12.37 5.60 13.04
N ILE A 437 12.61 5.80 11.73
CA ILE A 437 13.78 5.25 11.03
C ILE A 437 15.00 6.14 11.34
N VAL A 438 16.10 5.55 11.82
CA VAL A 438 17.40 6.23 12.00
C VAL A 438 18.41 5.91 10.91
N ASP A 439 18.31 4.76 10.25
CA ASP A 439 19.06 4.50 9.01
C ASP A 439 18.23 3.61 8.07
N ALA A 440 17.70 4.21 7.00
CA ALA A 440 16.93 3.51 5.98
C ALA A 440 17.76 2.47 5.18
N ALA A 441 19.09 2.51 5.24
CA ALA A 441 19.95 1.50 4.61
C ALA A 441 20.24 0.28 5.50
N LEU A 442 19.70 0.25 6.73
CA LEU A 442 19.84 -0.86 7.69
C LEU A 442 18.54 -1.65 7.91
N VAL A 443 17.44 -1.20 7.32
CA VAL A 443 16.17 -1.93 7.22
C VAL A 443 15.89 -2.16 5.75
N ASP A 444 15.43 -3.35 5.40
CA ASP A 444 14.90 -3.59 4.07
C ASP A 444 13.49 -2.99 4.02
N LEU A 445 13.27 -2.08 3.08
CA LEU A 445 12.00 -1.36 2.88
C LEU A 445 11.52 -1.49 1.43
N ASP A 446 12.24 -2.23 0.59
CA ASP A 446 11.90 -2.53 -0.82
C ASP A 446 10.80 -3.61 -0.80
N PHE A 447 9.59 -3.26 -1.23
CA PHE A 447 8.43 -4.16 -1.11
C PHE A 447 8.58 -5.35 -2.08
N GLU A 448 9.13 -5.12 -3.27
CA GLU A 448 9.37 -6.10 -4.33
C GLU A 448 10.45 -7.13 -3.98
N ASN A 449 11.45 -6.73 -3.18
CA ASN A 449 12.44 -7.63 -2.59
C ASN A 449 11.84 -8.52 -1.46
N GLY A 450 10.56 -8.32 -1.13
CA GLY A 450 9.80 -9.14 -0.18
C GLY A 450 9.88 -8.66 1.27
N ALA A 451 10.21 -7.39 1.50
CA ALA A 451 10.33 -6.80 2.84
C ALA A 451 8.98 -6.41 3.49
N GLU A 452 7.92 -7.22 3.25
CA GLU A 452 6.52 -6.91 3.62
C GLU A 452 6.32 -6.44 5.07
N VAL A 453 7.11 -6.97 6.02
CA VAL A 453 6.91 -6.78 7.47
C VAL A 453 8.22 -6.79 8.27
N ALA A 454 8.46 -5.75 9.06
CA ALA A 454 9.39 -5.76 10.19
C ALA A 454 8.65 -5.96 11.52
N VAL A 455 9.15 -6.82 12.42
CA VAL A 455 8.53 -7.09 13.73
C VAL A 455 9.46 -6.70 14.87
N LEU A 456 9.11 -5.62 15.57
CA LEU A 456 9.85 -5.08 16.71
C LEU A 456 9.22 -5.53 18.03
N THR A 457 10.03 -5.77 19.04
CA THR A 457 9.56 -5.86 20.43
C THR A 457 9.93 -4.58 21.16
N VAL A 458 8.92 -3.81 21.55
CA VAL A 458 9.10 -2.61 22.38
C VAL A 458 8.79 -2.95 23.83
N GLN A 459 9.64 -2.49 24.74
CA GLN A 459 9.42 -2.50 26.18
C GLN A 459 9.08 -1.08 26.66
N VAL A 460 8.13 -0.99 27.58
CA VAL A 460 7.91 0.19 28.43
C VAL A 460 8.23 -0.18 29.88
N THR A 461 8.77 0.77 30.64
CA THR A 461 9.05 0.62 32.08
C THR A 461 8.93 1.96 32.79
N ASP A 462 8.34 1.92 33.97
CA ASP A 462 8.25 2.96 35.00
C ASP A 462 9.55 3.06 35.85
N GLY A 463 10.36 1.99 35.89
CA GLY A 463 11.61 1.89 36.64
C GLY A 463 11.65 0.74 37.66
N VAL A 464 10.50 0.19 38.04
CA VAL A 464 10.32 -1.00 38.89
C VAL A 464 9.70 -2.13 38.06
N ASN A 465 8.59 -1.86 37.39
CA ASN A 465 7.84 -2.80 36.57
C ASN A 465 8.17 -2.62 35.07
N ALA A 466 7.65 -3.52 34.23
CA ALA A 466 7.82 -3.44 32.78
C ALA A 466 6.79 -4.28 32.03
N ALA A 467 6.39 -3.80 30.84
CA ALA A 467 5.59 -4.56 29.88
C ALA A 467 6.22 -4.52 28.49
N THR A 468 5.83 -5.48 27.64
CA THR A 468 6.28 -5.57 26.24
C THR A 468 5.12 -5.65 25.26
N GLN A 469 5.35 -5.12 24.06
CA GLN A 469 4.43 -5.14 22.93
C GLN A 469 5.17 -5.54 21.64
N SER A 470 4.52 -6.37 20.83
CA SER A 470 4.95 -6.64 19.45
C SER A 470 4.44 -5.53 18.53
N ILE A 471 5.35 -4.73 17.97
CA ILE A 471 5.00 -3.74 16.93
C ILE A 471 5.33 -4.35 15.57
N ILE A 472 4.28 -4.59 14.80
CA ILE A 472 4.34 -5.07 13.42
C ILE A 472 4.34 -3.84 12.53
N VAL A 473 5.44 -3.58 11.83
CA VAL A 473 5.55 -2.51 10.84
C VAL A 473 5.37 -3.13 9.47
N ASN A 474 4.22 -2.89 8.85
CA ASN A 474 3.99 -3.27 7.47
C ASN A 474 4.65 -2.23 6.54
N VAL A 475 5.37 -2.69 5.53
CA VAL A 475 5.72 -1.83 4.39
C VAL A 475 4.48 -1.71 3.50
N LEU A 476 4.21 -0.53 2.95
CA LEU A 476 3.15 -0.28 1.98
C LEU A 476 3.79 -0.02 0.60
N PRO A 477 3.31 -0.69 -0.46
CA PRO A 477 3.88 -0.52 -1.79
C PRO A 477 3.57 0.87 -2.36
N ILE A 478 4.50 1.38 -3.16
CA ILE A 478 4.33 2.56 -4.02
C ILE A 478 4.73 2.18 -5.44
N ASN A 479 4.10 2.81 -6.43
CA ASN A 479 4.51 2.66 -7.81
C ASN A 479 5.79 3.46 -8.07
N ASP A 480 6.94 2.77 -8.06
CA ASP A 480 8.26 3.33 -8.39
C ASP A 480 9.04 2.54 -9.45
N ASN A 481 8.64 1.30 -9.77
CA ASN A 481 9.27 0.53 -10.84
C ASN A 481 8.69 0.95 -12.20
N PRO A 482 9.48 1.51 -13.13
CA PRO A 482 8.97 1.85 -14.45
C PRO A 482 8.79 0.59 -15.32
N PRO A 483 7.65 0.44 -16.02
CA PRO A 483 7.36 -0.76 -16.82
C PRO A 483 8.37 -0.97 -17.95
N GLN A 484 8.77 -2.22 -18.18
CA GLN A 484 9.87 -2.56 -19.09
C GLN A 484 9.41 -3.47 -20.22
N PHE A 485 9.62 -3.05 -21.46
CA PHE A 485 9.36 -3.90 -22.64
C PHE A 485 10.30 -5.12 -22.64
N VAL A 486 9.71 -6.32 -22.74
CA VAL A 486 10.41 -7.62 -22.72
C VAL A 486 11.39 -7.75 -23.90
N SER A 487 11.05 -7.14 -25.04
CA SER A 487 11.87 -7.04 -26.25
C SER A 487 12.88 -5.88 -26.22
N GLY A 488 12.93 -5.09 -25.13
CA GLY A 488 13.85 -3.97 -24.97
C GLY A 488 13.47 -2.72 -25.78
N ALA A 489 14.46 -1.91 -26.16
CA ALA A 489 14.22 -0.60 -26.77
C ALA A 489 13.62 -0.63 -28.20
N SER A 490 13.71 -1.76 -28.90
CA SER A 490 13.12 -1.93 -30.23
C SER A 490 12.75 -3.38 -30.50
N GLN A 491 11.65 -3.57 -31.22
CA GLN A 491 11.13 -4.87 -31.65
C GLN A 491 10.87 -4.83 -33.16
N THR A 492 11.22 -5.90 -33.88
CA THR A 492 10.79 -6.09 -35.27
C THR A 492 9.57 -6.99 -35.32
N LEU A 493 8.60 -6.59 -36.12
CA LEU A 493 7.44 -7.36 -36.56
C LEU A 493 7.46 -7.43 -38.09
N SER A 494 6.65 -8.33 -38.65
CA SER A 494 6.50 -8.48 -40.09
C SER A 494 5.03 -8.67 -40.45
N ILE A 495 4.65 -8.17 -41.61
CA ILE A 495 3.31 -8.34 -42.18
C ILE A 495 3.43 -8.53 -43.68
N ASP A 496 2.67 -9.47 -44.25
CA ASP A 496 2.64 -9.66 -45.69
C ASP A 496 1.94 -8.45 -46.34
N GLU A 497 2.34 -8.07 -47.56
CA GLU A 497 1.67 -6.98 -48.27
C GLU A 497 0.21 -7.30 -48.62
N ASN A 498 -0.52 -6.30 -49.14
CA ASN A 498 -1.97 -6.37 -49.37
C ASN A 498 -2.80 -6.73 -48.10
N SER A 499 -2.20 -6.72 -46.90
CA SER A 499 -2.83 -7.11 -45.65
C SER A 499 -4.03 -6.23 -45.28
N ILE A 500 -5.20 -6.85 -45.19
CA ILE A 500 -6.47 -6.17 -44.99
C ILE A 500 -6.65 -5.59 -43.57
N THR A 501 -7.56 -4.62 -43.45
CA THR A 501 -8.05 -4.11 -42.17
C THR A 501 -8.52 -5.25 -41.25
N GLY A 502 -8.04 -5.25 -40.00
CA GLY A 502 -8.24 -6.30 -39.01
C GLY A 502 -7.10 -7.31 -38.91
N THR A 503 -6.10 -7.25 -39.80
CA THR A 503 -4.89 -8.10 -39.70
C THR A 503 -4.04 -7.71 -38.49
N ILE A 504 -3.66 -8.71 -37.69
CA ILE A 504 -2.80 -8.56 -36.52
C ILE A 504 -1.34 -8.55 -36.98
N VAL A 505 -0.64 -7.45 -36.72
CA VAL A 505 0.77 -7.25 -37.02
C VAL A 505 1.67 -7.96 -36.01
N GLY A 506 1.20 -8.09 -34.76
CA GLY A 506 1.90 -8.79 -33.69
C GLY A 506 1.50 -8.30 -32.30
N GLN A 507 2.43 -8.41 -31.36
CA GLN A 507 2.21 -7.99 -29.97
C GLN A 507 3.46 -7.33 -29.40
N ALA A 508 3.29 -6.16 -28.81
CA ALA A 508 4.23 -5.56 -27.88
C ALA A 508 3.96 -6.12 -26.47
N SER A 509 5.01 -6.36 -25.69
CA SER A 509 4.85 -6.89 -24.33
C SER A 509 5.81 -6.20 -23.38
N ALA A 510 5.28 -5.72 -22.26
CA ALA A 510 6.03 -5.20 -21.14
C ALA A 510 5.66 -5.92 -19.83
N THR A 511 6.57 -5.86 -18.87
CA THR A 511 6.36 -6.31 -17.49
C THR A 511 6.55 -5.13 -16.55
N ASP A 512 5.69 -5.05 -15.55
CA ASP A 512 5.96 -4.27 -14.35
C ASP A 512 6.68 -5.13 -13.30
N ALA A 513 7.33 -4.50 -12.34
CA ALA A 513 7.96 -5.17 -11.20
C ALA A 513 7.24 -4.90 -9.87
N ASP A 514 6.47 -3.80 -9.75
CA ASP A 514 5.69 -3.44 -8.56
C ASP A 514 4.83 -4.63 -8.05
N LEU A 515 4.57 -4.71 -6.75
CA LEU A 515 3.69 -5.71 -6.12
C LEU A 515 2.57 -5.03 -5.29
N PRO A 516 1.29 -5.20 -5.66
CA PRO A 516 0.77 -5.98 -6.79
C PRO A 516 1.01 -5.30 -8.14
N ALA A 517 1.43 -6.09 -9.14
CA ALA A 517 1.78 -5.60 -10.47
C ALA A 517 0.70 -4.70 -11.11
N GLU A 518 1.14 -3.53 -11.55
CA GLU A 518 0.27 -2.46 -12.00
C GLU A 518 -0.41 -2.70 -13.36
N THR A 519 -1.50 -1.97 -13.59
CA THR A 519 -2.34 -2.17 -14.78
C THR A 519 -1.79 -1.44 -16.01
N LEU A 520 -0.90 -2.10 -16.74
CA LEU A 520 -0.25 -1.55 -17.93
C LEU A 520 -1.24 -1.18 -19.06
N ALA A 521 -1.13 0.06 -19.53
CA ALA A 521 -1.85 0.59 -20.68
C ALA A 521 -0.87 0.91 -21.83
N TYR A 522 -1.19 0.44 -23.03
CA TYR A 522 -0.39 0.63 -24.24
C TYR A 522 -1.00 1.72 -25.15
N SER A 523 -0.15 2.45 -25.88
CA SER A 523 -0.58 3.45 -26.86
C SER A 523 0.47 3.67 -27.96
N ILE A 524 0.04 4.04 -29.17
CA ILE A 524 0.94 4.51 -30.24
C ILE A 524 1.09 6.03 -30.07
N THR A 525 2.33 6.53 -30.02
CA THR A 525 2.64 7.94 -29.71
C THR A 525 3.34 8.67 -30.86
N ALA A 526 3.98 7.94 -31.77
CA ALA A 526 4.54 8.44 -33.02
C ALA A 526 4.61 7.31 -34.07
N GLY A 527 4.86 7.68 -35.32
CA GLY A 527 4.95 6.75 -36.46
C GLY A 527 3.64 6.58 -37.20
N ASP A 528 2.51 6.49 -36.49
CA ASP A 528 1.18 6.46 -37.10
C ASP A 528 0.49 7.83 -37.02
N ALA A 529 0.75 8.69 -38.00
CA ALA A 529 0.15 10.02 -38.10
C ALA A 529 -1.22 10.03 -38.80
N LEU A 530 -1.62 8.92 -39.43
CA LEU A 530 -2.87 8.79 -40.18
C LEU A 530 -3.95 7.97 -39.42
N GLY A 531 -3.55 7.17 -38.43
CA GLY A 531 -4.43 6.29 -37.67
C GLY A 531 -4.68 4.95 -38.37
N ALA A 532 -3.68 4.44 -39.09
CA ALA A 532 -3.76 3.18 -39.83
C ALA A 532 -3.62 1.94 -38.92
N PHE A 533 -2.97 2.10 -37.76
CA PHE A 533 -2.73 1.06 -36.77
C PHE A 533 -3.48 1.37 -35.46
N ALA A 534 -3.77 0.32 -34.69
CA ALA A 534 -4.16 0.46 -33.29
C ALA A 534 -3.43 -0.59 -32.43
N ILE A 535 -3.21 -0.23 -31.17
CA ILE A 535 -2.73 -1.15 -30.15
C ILE A 535 -3.79 -1.31 -29.06
N ASP A 536 -4.02 -2.55 -28.61
CA ASP A 536 -5.00 -2.86 -27.57
C ASP A 536 -4.39 -2.87 -26.16
N ALA A 537 -5.22 -3.07 -25.14
CA ALA A 537 -4.77 -3.13 -23.73
C ALA A 537 -3.86 -4.33 -23.41
N ASN A 538 -3.79 -5.34 -24.29
CA ASN A 538 -2.88 -6.48 -24.17
C ASN A 538 -1.60 -6.29 -25.01
N GLY A 539 -1.40 -5.11 -25.61
CA GLY A 539 -0.28 -4.79 -26.50
C GLY A 539 -0.39 -5.37 -27.91
N GLN A 540 -1.55 -5.93 -28.31
CA GLN A 540 -1.75 -6.44 -29.67
C GLN A 540 -1.83 -5.28 -30.68
N LEU A 541 -0.96 -5.30 -31.69
CA LEU A 541 -0.89 -4.32 -32.76
C LEU A 541 -1.65 -4.85 -34.00
N THR A 542 -2.58 -4.05 -34.53
CA THR A 542 -3.53 -4.45 -35.59
C THR A 542 -3.74 -3.31 -36.58
N ILE A 543 -3.86 -3.61 -37.88
CA ILE A 543 -4.27 -2.62 -38.90
C ILE A 543 -5.76 -2.29 -38.70
N VAL A 544 -6.10 -1.01 -38.55
CA VAL A 544 -7.48 -0.52 -38.45
C VAL A 544 -7.98 0.18 -39.73
N ASP A 545 -7.08 0.65 -40.59
CA ASP A 545 -7.41 1.02 -41.96
C ASP A 545 -6.22 0.78 -42.90
N ALA A 546 -6.30 -0.28 -43.70
CA ALA A 546 -5.27 -0.64 -44.69
C ALA A 546 -5.13 0.41 -45.82
N ALA A 547 -6.08 1.33 -46.00
CA ALA A 547 -5.97 2.42 -46.98
C ALA A 547 -5.23 3.66 -46.43
N LEU A 548 -4.81 3.65 -45.16
CA LEU A 548 -4.09 4.74 -44.49
C LEU A 548 -2.62 4.42 -44.20
N VAL A 549 -2.19 3.18 -44.46
CA VAL A 549 -0.79 2.76 -44.45
C VAL A 549 -0.44 2.30 -45.87
N ASP A 550 0.73 2.70 -46.35
CA ASP A 550 1.26 2.11 -47.58
C ASP A 550 1.83 0.73 -47.23
N LEU A 551 1.37 -0.29 -47.94
CA LEU A 551 1.78 -1.69 -47.76
C LEU A 551 2.19 -2.33 -49.09
N ASP A 552 2.23 -1.56 -50.17
CA ASP A 552 2.69 -1.96 -51.51
C ASP A 552 4.23 -2.02 -51.48
N PHE A 553 4.80 -3.22 -51.60
CA PHE A 553 6.24 -3.42 -51.42
C PHE A 553 7.03 -2.78 -52.58
N GLU A 554 6.50 -2.85 -53.80
CA GLU A 554 7.06 -2.30 -55.04
C GLU A 554 7.07 -0.77 -55.08
N ASN A 555 6.09 -0.12 -54.45
CA ASN A 555 6.07 1.33 -54.24
C ASN A 555 7.09 1.80 -53.18
N GLY A 556 7.81 0.86 -52.55
CA GLY A 556 8.90 1.13 -51.60
C GLY A 556 8.46 1.27 -50.16
N ALA A 557 7.30 0.71 -49.78
CA ALA A 557 6.76 0.75 -48.42
C ALA A 557 7.42 -0.27 -47.46
N GLU A 558 8.70 -0.62 -47.69
CA GLU A 558 9.42 -1.72 -47.04
C GLU A 558 9.28 -1.78 -45.50
N VAL A 559 9.18 -0.61 -44.83
CA VAL A 559 9.21 -0.50 -43.37
C VAL A 559 8.33 0.66 -42.85
N ALA A 560 7.40 0.35 -41.93
CA ALA A 560 6.76 1.33 -41.05
C ALA A 560 7.41 1.30 -39.65
N VAL A 561 7.68 2.48 -39.05
CA VAL A 561 8.30 2.57 -37.71
C VAL A 561 7.37 3.29 -36.74
N LEU A 562 6.85 2.54 -35.77
CA LEU A 562 5.94 3.02 -34.73
C LEU A 562 6.69 3.24 -33.40
N THR A 563 6.30 4.26 -32.65
CA THR A 563 6.74 4.44 -31.25
C THR A 563 5.58 4.09 -30.33
N VAL A 564 5.66 2.93 -29.68
CA VAL A 564 4.68 2.49 -28.69
C VAL A 564 5.13 2.91 -27.30
N GLN A 565 4.24 3.53 -26.54
CA GLN A 565 4.41 3.79 -25.11
C GLN A 565 3.61 2.76 -24.31
N VAL A 566 4.18 2.31 -23.19
CA VAL A 566 3.47 1.62 -22.11
C VAL A 566 3.54 2.48 -20.84
N THR A 567 2.49 2.45 -20.03
CA THR A 567 2.39 3.17 -18.76
C THR A 567 1.49 2.42 -17.79
N ASP A 568 1.95 2.36 -16.55
CA ASP A 568 1.27 1.91 -15.33
C ASP A 568 0.28 2.99 -14.77
N GLY A 569 0.50 4.27 -15.11
CA GLY A 569 -0.30 5.41 -14.69
C GLY A 569 0.49 6.52 -13.97
N VAL A 570 1.69 6.21 -13.47
CA VAL A 570 2.66 7.13 -12.86
C VAL A 570 3.92 7.22 -13.73
N ASN A 571 4.50 6.06 -14.06
CA ASN A 571 5.70 5.91 -14.87
C ASN A 571 5.36 5.58 -16.33
N ALA A 572 6.38 5.53 -17.20
CA ALA A 572 6.20 5.20 -18.62
C ALA A 572 7.51 4.79 -19.29
N ALA A 573 7.41 3.89 -20.27
CA ALA A 573 8.50 3.52 -21.17
C ALA A 573 8.06 3.53 -22.64
N THR A 574 9.01 3.61 -23.56
CA THR A 574 8.77 3.65 -25.01
C THR A 574 9.63 2.64 -25.77
N GLN A 575 9.03 1.97 -26.75
CA GLN A 575 9.69 1.04 -27.67
C GLN A 575 9.48 1.47 -29.12
N SER A 576 10.53 1.33 -29.94
CA SER A 576 10.43 1.48 -31.40
C SER A 576 10.06 0.14 -32.04
N ILE A 577 8.82 0.00 -32.50
CA ILE A 577 8.37 -1.16 -33.26
C ILE A 577 8.61 -0.90 -34.74
N ILE A 578 9.40 -1.78 -35.36
CA ILE A 578 9.73 -1.76 -36.78
C ILE A 578 8.85 -2.84 -37.43
N VAL A 579 7.90 -2.43 -38.26
CA VAL A 579 7.03 -3.33 -39.03
C VAL A 579 7.60 -3.42 -40.43
N ASN A 580 8.20 -4.56 -40.78
CA ASN A 580 8.65 -4.84 -42.13
C ASN A 580 7.46 -5.35 -42.96
N VAL A 581 7.27 -4.81 -44.16
CA VAL A 581 6.40 -5.44 -45.16
C VAL A 581 7.16 -6.63 -45.77
N LEU A 582 6.46 -7.73 -46.05
CA LEU A 582 6.99 -8.90 -46.74
C LEU A 582 6.35 -9.02 -48.12
N PRO A 583 7.14 -9.21 -49.20
CA PRO A 583 6.62 -9.25 -50.56
C PRO A 583 5.79 -10.50 -50.85
N ILE A 584 4.80 -10.34 -51.73
CA ILE A 584 3.95 -11.36 -52.32
C ILE A 584 4.09 -11.22 -53.84
N ASN A 585 4.24 -12.34 -54.56
CA ASN A 585 4.10 -12.34 -56.01
C ASN A 585 2.63 -12.04 -56.38
N ASP A 586 2.37 -10.80 -56.78
CA ASP A 586 1.05 -10.27 -57.11
C ASP A 586 1.02 -9.51 -58.45
N ASN A 587 2.18 -9.05 -58.95
CA ASN A 587 2.29 -8.41 -60.25
C ASN A 587 2.37 -9.45 -61.38
N PRO A 588 1.48 -9.40 -62.38
CA PRO A 588 1.58 -10.31 -63.52
C PRO A 588 2.69 -9.84 -64.51
N PRO A 589 3.57 -10.74 -64.99
CA PRO A 589 4.67 -10.38 -65.88
C PRO A 589 4.17 -9.83 -67.22
N GLN A 590 4.82 -8.76 -67.71
CA GLN A 590 4.35 -8.00 -68.87
C GLN A 590 5.35 -8.04 -70.03
N PHE A 591 4.90 -8.43 -71.22
CA PHE A 591 5.73 -8.37 -72.43
C PHE A 591 6.05 -6.91 -72.81
N VAL A 592 7.33 -6.61 -72.96
CA VAL A 592 7.86 -5.26 -73.28
C VAL A 592 7.35 -4.74 -74.63
N SER A 593 7.10 -5.67 -75.56
CA SER A 593 6.52 -5.44 -76.89
C SER A 593 4.98 -5.43 -76.90
N GLY A 594 4.31 -5.58 -75.76
CA GLY A 594 2.85 -5.56 -75.63
C GLY A 594 2.17 -6.85 -76.13
N ALA A 595 0.91 -6.76 -76.54
CA ALA A 595 0.09 -7.93 -76.87
C ALA A 595 0.52 -8.70 -78.14
N SER A 596 1.30 -8.07 -79.03
CA SER A 596 1.83 -8.73 -80.23
C SER A 596 3.17 -8.13 -80.66
N GLN A 597 4.05 -8.97 -81.16
CA GLN A 597 5.37 -8.61 -81.68
C GLN A 597 5.55 -9.19 -83.08
N THR A 598 6.04 -8.40 -84.03
CA THR A 598 6.48 -8.91 -85.33
C THR A 598 7.98 -9.20 -85.31
N LEU A 599 8.34 -10.38 -85.80
CA LEU A 599 9.68 -10.83 -86.13
C LEU A 599 9.73 -11.16 -87.63
N SER A 600 10.93 -11.33 -88.16
CA SER A 600 11.14 -11.69 -89.56
C SER A 600 12.31 -12.65 -89.69
N ILE A 601 12.20 -13.60 -90.60
CA ILE A 601 13.25 -14.57 -90.91
C ILE A 601 13.35 -14.76 -92.42
N ASP A 602 14.57 -14.79 -92.94
CA ASP A 602 14.80 -15.04 -94.36
C ASP A 602 14.35 -16.48 -94.70
N GLU A 603 13.81 -16.69 -95.89
CA GLU A 603 13.39 -18.02 -96.35
C GLU A 603 14.57 -18.99 -96.47
N ASN A 604 14.30 -20.28 -96.68
CA ASN A 604 15.32 -21.35 -96.64
C ASN A 604 16.13 -21.42 -95.31
N SER A 605 15.72 -20.70 -94.25
CA SER A 605 16.44 -20.61 -92.98
C SER A 605 16.58 -21.97 -92.29
N ILE A 606 17.83 -22.35 -92.02
CA ILE A 606 18.18 -23.66 -91.49
C ILE A 606 17.83 -23.84 -90.00
N THR A 607 17.71 -25.10 -89.57
CA THR A 607 17.64 -25.47 -88.16
C THR A 607 18.80 -24.85 -87.35
N GLY A 608 18.46 -24.19 -86.24
CA GLY A 608 19.38 -23.42 -85.41
C GLY A 608 19.38 -21.91 -85.68
N THR A 609 18.67 -21.42 -86.71
CA THR A 609 18.51 -19.98 -86.95
C THR A 609 17.62 -19.34 -85.88
N ILE A 610 18.10 -18.24 -85.30
CA ILE A 610 17.40 -17.43 -84.31
C ILE A 610 16.41 -16.52 -85.04
N VAL A 611 15.12 -16.70 -84.76
CA VAL A 611 14.01 -15.90 -85.29
C VAL A 611 13.92 -14.54 -84.60
N GLY A 612 14.29 -14.49 -83.32
CA GLY A 612 14.33 -13.27 -82.54
C GLY A 612 14.19 -13.52 -81.04
N GLN A 613 13.65 -12.52 -80.35
CA GLN A 613 13.66 -12.43 -78.89
C GLN A 613 12.29 -11.96 -78.40
N ALA A 614 11.61 -12.79 -77.62
CA ALA A 614 10.55 -12.34 -76.74
C ALA A 614 11.17 -11.70 -75.50
N SER A 615 10.52 -10.71 -74.89
CA SER A 615 11.01 -10.10 -73.64
C SER A 615 9.84 -9.63 -72.81
N ALA A 616 9.87 -9.98 -71.53
CA ALA A 616 8.95 -9.53 -70.51
C ALA A 616 9.70 -9.03 -69.28
N THR A 617 9.03 -8.20 -68.50
CA THR A 617 9.48 -7.70 -67.21
C THR A 617 8.46 -8.08 -66.15
N ASP A 618 8.96 -8.50 -65.00
CA ASP A 618 8.17 -8.50 -63.77
C ASP A 618 8.33 -7.16 -63.03
N ALA A 619 7.38 -6.86 -62.14
CA ALA A 619 7.42 -5.68 -61.28
C ALA A 619 7.71 -6.03 -59.81
N ASP A 620 7.41 -7.26 -59.36
CA ASP A 620 7.67 -7.73 -57.99
C ASP A 620 9.12 -7.45 -57.52
N LEU A 621 9.33 -7.27 -56.22
CA LEU A 621 10.65 -7.08 -55.60
C LEU A 621 10.87 -8.10 -54.47
N PRO A 622 11.84 -9.05 -54.61
CA PRO A 622 12.78 -9.21 -55.72
C PRO A 622 12.13 -9.82 -56.97
N ALA A 623 12.42 -9.23 -58.13
CA ALA A 623 11.83 -9.64 -59.42
C ALA A 623 11.92 -11.15 -59.70
N GLU A 624 10.78 -11.71 -60.05
CA GLU A 624 10.58 -13.15 -60.12
C GLU A 624 11.22 -13.84 -61.34
N THR A 625 11.38 -15.16 -61.24
CA THR A 625 12.11 -15.95 -62.24
C THR A 625 11.23 -16.34 -63.43
N LEU A 626 11.15 -15.45 -64.42
CA LEU A 626 10.32 -15.65 -65.62
C LEU A 626 10.71 -16.88 -66.45
N ALA A 627 9.71 -17.69 -66.79
CA ALA A 627 9.80 -18.84 -67.68
C ALA A 627 8.92 -18.64 -68.92
N TYR A 628 9.51 -18.85 -70.11
CA TYR A 628 8.85 -18.71 -71.41
C TYR A 628 8.44 -20.07 -71.99
N SER A 629 7.33 -20.10 -72.74
CA SER A 629 6.88 -21.29 -73.48
C SER A 629 6.04 -20.92 -74.70
N ILE A 630 6.04 -21.76 -75.74
CA ILE A 630 5.09 -21.65 -76.86
C ILE A 630 3.86 -22.49 -76.51
N THR A 631 2.66 -21.90 -76.58
CA THR A 631 1.40 -22.54 -76.15
C THR A 631 0.41 -22.75 -77.29
N ALA A 632 0.56 -22.03 -78.41
CA ALA A 632 -0.17 -22.27 -79.66
C ALA A 632 0.65 -21.76 -80.86
N GLY A 633 0.17 -22.07 -82.08
CA GLY A 633 0.81 -21.73 -83.35
C GLY A 633 1.80 -22.79 -83.84
N ASP A 634 2.67 -23.29 -82.96
CA ASP A 634 3.59 -24.38 -83.30
C ASP A 634 3.02 -25.76 -82.89
N ALA A 635 2.15 -26.31 -83.74
CA ALA A 635 1.57 -27.64 -83.53
C ALA A 635 2.48 -28.80 -83.97
N LEU A 636 3.60 -28.51 -84.66
CA LEU A 636 4.52 -29.51 -85.20
C LEU A 636 5.83 -29.60 -84.40
N GLY A 637 6.19 -28.57 -83.63
CA GLY A 637 7.45 -28.48 -82.89
C GLY A 637 8.60 -27.98 -83.76
N ALA A 638 8.31 -27.07 -84.70
CA ALA A 638 9.29 -26.48 -85.60
C ALA A 638 10.13 -25.38 -84.92
N PHE A 639 9.58 -24.74 -83.88
CA PHE A 639 10.18 -23.67 -83.11
C PHE A 639 10.45 -24.10 -81.67
N ALA A 640 11.41 -23.45 -81.02
CA ALA A 640 11.55 -23.48 -79.57
C ALA A 640 11.84 -22.09 -79.03
N ILE A 641 11.37 -21.84 -77.81
CA ILE A 641 11.76 -20.68 -77.01
C ILE A 641 12.56 -21.14 -75.80
N ASP A 642 13.67 -20.47 -75.50
CA ASP A 642 14.51 -20.79 -74.35
C ASP A 642 14.15 -19.99 -73.09
N ALA A 643 14.84 -20.25 -71.98
CA ALA A 643 14.60 -19.57 -70.71
C ALA A 643 14.98 -18.07 -70.72
N SER A 644 15.69 -17.58 -71.74
CA SER A 644 15.93 -16.14 -71.94
C SER A 644 14.83 -15.47 -72.78
N GLY A 645 13.94 -16.25 -73.41
CA GLY A 645 12.93 -15.78 -74.37
C GLY A 645 13.39 -15.81 -75.83
N GLN A 646 14.53 -16.45 -76.14
CA GLN A 646 15.07 -16.51 -77.50
C GLN A 646 14.31 -17.55 -78.34
N LEU A 647 13.72 -17.09 -79.45
CA LEU A 647 12.95 -17.93 -80.38
C LEU A 647 13.86 -18.44 -81.51
N THR A 648 13.91 -19.75 -81.71
CA THR A 648 14.83 -20.43 -82.64
C THR A 648 14.09 -21.53 -83.42
N ILE A 649 14.44 -21.73 -84.70
CA ILE A 649 13.98 -22.91 -85.46
C ILE A 649 14.72 -24.15 -84.94
N VAL A 650 13.98 -25.19 -84.53
CA VAL A 650 14.54 -26.49 -84.10
C VAL A 650 14.35 -27.60 -85.13
N ASP A 651 13.41 -27.47 -86.06
CA ASP A 651 13.38 -28.27 -87.29
C ASP A 651 12.78 -27.47 -88.45
N ALA A 652 13.63 -27.02 -89.37
CA ALA A 652 13.24 -26.29 -90.57
C ALA A 652 12.39 -27.13 -91.54
N ALA A 653 12.32 -28.46 -91.40
CA ALA A 653 11.44 -29.31 -92.20
C ALA A 653 10.02 -29.44 -91.63
N LEU A 654 9.73 -28.79 -90.50
CA LEU A 654 8.42 -28.79 -89.84
C LEU A 654 7.68 -27.44 -89.91
N VAL A 655 8.32 -26.42 -90.50
CA VAL A 655 7.74 -25.12 -90.82
C VAL A 655 7.92 -24.86 -92.32
N ASP A 656 6.91 -24.31 -92.96
CA ASP A 656 6.97 -23.96 -94.37
C ASP A 656 7.67 -22.59 -94.51
N LEU A 657 8.91 -22.61 -95.03
CA LEU A 657 9.80 -21.44 -95.18
C LEU A 657 10.28 -21.30 -96.64
N ASP A 658 9.38 -21.67 -97.56
CA ASP A 658 9.39 -21.43 -99.01
C ASP A 658 8.46 -20.22 -99.22
N PHE A 659 8.95 -19.09 -99.75
CA PHE A 659 8.15 -17.86 -99.85
C PHE A 659 7.11 -17.94 -100.98
N GLU A 660 7.46 -18.56 -102.11
CA GLU A 660 6.64 -18.67 -103.31
C GLU A 660 5.45 -19.63 -103.18
N ASN A 661 5.57 -20.66 -102.34
CA ASN A 661 4.63 -21.77 -102.25
C ASN A 661 4.24 -22.17 -100.80
N GLY A 662 4.92 -21.63 -99.78
CA GLY A 662 4.60 -21.82 -98.36
C GLY A 662 3.64 -20.78 -97.77
N ALA A 663 3.91 -20.36 -96.53
CA ALA A 663 3.10 -19.37 -95.81
C ALA A 663 3.93 -18.16 -95.39
N GLU A 664 3.67 -17.00 -96.00
CA GLU A 664 4.34 -15.71 -95.73
C GLU A 664 4.43 -15.32 -94.23
N VAL A 665 3.54 -15.86 -93.39
CA VAL A 665 3.43 -15.53 -91.96
C VAL A 665 3.10 -16.77 -91.12
N ALA A 666 3.96 -17.07 -90.14
CA ALA A 666 3.65 -17.97 -89.02
C ALA A 666 3.24 -17.17 -87.77
N VAL A 667 2.18 -17.57 -87.08
CA VAL A 667 1.69 -16.88 -85.86
C VAL A 667 1.77 -17.80 -84.66
N LEU A 668 2.65 -17.47 -83.71
CA LEU A 668 2.88 -18.20 -82.47
C LEU A 668 2.22 -17.47 -81.29
N THR A 669 1.70 -18.23 -80.32
CA THR A 669 1.34 -17.69 -79.01
C THR A 669 2.42 -18.10 -78.01
N VAL A 670 3.16 -17.11 -77.50
CA VAL A 670 4.12 -17.30 -76.40
C VAL A 670 3.45 -16.93 -75.09
N GLN A 671 3.66 -17.75 -74.06
CA GLN A 671 3.32 -17.46 -72.67
C GLN A 671 4.61 -17.15 -71.89
N VAL A 672 4.54 -16.19 -70.98
CA VAL A 672 5.51 -16.01 -69.89
C VAL A 672 4.80 -16.21 -68.54
N THR A 673 5.51 -16.76 -67.57
CA THR A 673 5.03 -16.98 -66.21
C THR A 673 6.19 -16.91 -65.21
N ASP A 674 5.93 -16.24 -64.10
CA ASP A 674 6.72 -16.14 -62.85
C ASP A 674 6.58 -17.42 -61.97
N GLY A 675 5.44 -18.13 -62.08
CA GLY A 675 5.12 -19.34 -61.32
C GLY A 675 3.75 -19.30 -60.63
N VAL A 676 3.19 -18.11 -60.40
CA VAL A 676 1.85 -17.85 -59.88
C VAL A 676 0.98 -17.22 -60.96
N ASN A 677 1.47 -16.14 -61.59
CA ASN A 677 0.80 -15.36 -62.61
C ASN A 677 1.28 -15.75 -64.02
N ALA A 678 0.66 -15.18 -65.06
CA ALA A 678 1.04 -15.41 -66.46
C ALA A 678 0.46 -14.38 -67.43
N ALA A 679 1.19 -14.11 -68.51
CA ALA A 679 0.72 -13.33 -69.66
C ALA A 679 1.02 -14.04 -70.98
N THR A 680 0.34 -13.63 -72.05
CA THR A 680 0.56 -14.15 -73.41
C THR A 680 0.77 -13.04 -74.43
N GLN A 681 1.55 -13.35 -75.47
CA GLN A 681 1.84 -12.49 -76.61
C GLN A 681 1.70 -13.27 -77.92
N SER A 682 1.13 -12.63 -78.94
CA SER A 682 1.11 -13.15 -80.31
C SER A 682 2.38 -12.73 -81.06
N ILE A 683 3.30 -13.66 -81.31
CA ILE A 683 4.50 -13.43 -82.12
C ILE A 683 4.17 -13.78 -83.57
N ILE A 684 4.26 -12.77 -84.43
CA ILE A 684 4.03 -12.87 -85.87
C ILE A 684 5.41 -12.96 -86.53
N VAL A 685 5.73 -14.11 -87.12
CA VAL A 685 7.00 -14.35 -87.83
C VAL A 685 6.72 -14.25 -89.32
N ASN A 686 7.21 -13.18 -89.95
CA ASN A 686 7.15 -13.02 -91.40
C ASN A 686 8.31 -13.77 -92.06
N VAL A 687 8.06 -14.49 -93.14
CA VAL A 687 9.11 -14.97 -94.04
C VAL A 687 9.55 -13.80 -94.94
N LEU A 688 10.84 -13.64 -95.20
CA LEU A 688 11.40 -12.66 -96.13
C LEU A 688 11.98 -13.38 -97.35
N PRO A 689 11.70 -12.92 -98.58
CA PRO A 689 12.13 -13.62 -99.77
C PRO A 689 13.64 -13.52 -100.03
N ILE A 690 14.20 -14.57 -100.62
CA ILE A 690 15.53 -14.67 -101.19
C ILE A 690 15.37 -15.00 -102.68
N ASN A 691 16.23 -14.41 -103.53
CA ASN A 691 16.30 -14.81 -104.93
C ASN A 691 17.00 -16.19 -105.03
N ASP A 692 16.25 -17.28 -104.92
CA ASP A 692 16.74 -18.67 -104.80
C ASP A 692 16.46 -19.53 -106.05
N ASN A 693 15.47 -19.13 -106.86
CA ASN A 693 15.16 -19.75 -108.13
C ASN A 693 16.11 -19.26 -109.24
N VAL A 694 15.87 -19.74 -110.47
CA VAL A 694 16.60 -19.33 -111.67
C VAL A 694 15.65 -19.22 -112.85
N PRO A 695 15.90 -18.30 -113.82
CA PRO A 695 14.98 -18.08 -114.94
C PRO A 695 14.75 -19.36 -115.76
N GLN A 696 13.50 -19.74 -115.99
CA GLN A 696 13.14 -20.90 -116.80
C GLN A 696 12.55 -20.46 -118.14
N PHE A 697 13.25 -20.77 -119.24
CA PHE A 697 12.76 -20.50 -120.60
C PHE A 697 11.43 -21.22 -120.88
N THR A 698 10.48 -20.48 -121.45
CA THR A 698 9.15 -20.97 -121.84
C THR A 698 9.00 -21.18 -123.35
N ILE A 699 10.06 -20.91 -124.12
CA ILE A 699 10.16 -21.21 -125.56
C ILE A 699 10.62 -22.65 -125.81
N ALA A 700 10.43 -23.14 -127.04
CA ALA A 700 10.93 -24.45 -127.46
C ALA A 700 12.43 -24.41 -127.80
N ALA A 701 13.16 -25.47 -127.41
CA ALA A 701 14.60 -25.64 -127.73
C ALA A 701 14.91 -25.85 -129.23
N SER A 702 13.88 -26.11 -130.04
CA SER A 702 14.01 -26.29 -131.48
C SER A 702 12.98 -25.42 -132.18
N LEU A 703 13.46 -24.58 -133.10
CA LEU A 703 12.71 -23.55 -133.78
C LEU A 703 12.83 -23.75 -135.30
N ALA A 704 11.79 -23.39 -136.04
CA ALA A 704 11.83 -23.32 -137.49
C ALA A 704 11.55 -21.89 -137.93
N VAL A 705 12.32 -21.40 -138.91
CA VAL A 705 12.16 -20.07 -139.50
C VAL A 705 12.16 -20.21 -141.03
N ASP A 706 11.24 -19.53 -141.69
CA ASP A 706 11.22 -19.45 -143.16
C ASP A 706 12.47 -18.70 -143.65
N GLU A 707 13.01 -19.08 -144.81
CA GLU A 707 14.19 -18.41 -145.35
C GLU A 707 13.94 -16.92 -145.70
N ASN A 708 15.02 -16.16 -145.87
CA ASN A 708 15.03 -14.71 -146.06
C ASN A 708 14.34 -13.88 -144.94
N VAL A 709 13.87 -14.50 -143.86
CA VAL A 709 13.36 -13.83 -142.65
C VAL A 709 14.50 -13.56 -141.65
N VAL A 710 14.46 -12.40 -140.97
CA VAL A 710 15.46 -11.99 -139.96
C VAL A 710 15.00 -12.11 -138.51
N ASN A 711 13.70 -12.31 -138.25
CA ASN A 711 13.18 -12.51 -136.89
C ASN A 711 12.93 -14.00 -136.64
N VAL A 712 13.59 -14.57 -135.64
CA VAL A 712 13.53 -16.01 -135.34
C VAL A 712 12.46 -16.29 -134.30
N ALA A 713 12.58 -15.70 -133.11
CA ALA A 713 11.63 -15.88 -132.01
C ALA A 713 11.75 -14.77 -130.97
N THR A 714 10.65 -14.44 -130.30
CA THR A 714 10.70 -13.69 -129.05
C THR A 714 11.10 -14.65 -127.92
N LEU A 715 12.23 -14.39 -127.27
CA LEU A 715 12.68 -15.13 -126.10
C LEU A 715 11.75 -14.79 -124.92
N THR A 716 11.27 -15.84 -124.25
CA THR A 716 10.47 -15.73 -123.03
C THR A 716 10.99 -16.72 -122.00
N ALA A 717 11.02 -16.27 -120.76
CA ALA A 717 11.30 -17.05 -119.57
C ALA A 717 10.39 -16.55 -118.44
N ILE A 718 10.27 -17.33 -117.39
CA ILE A 718 9.65 -16.95 -116.12
C ILE A 718 10.66 -17.16 -115.00
N ASP A 719 10.57 -16.36 -113.95
CA ASP A 719 11.17 -16.68 -112.67
C ASP A 719 10.06 -16.93 -111.65
N ALA A 720 10.37 -17.64 -110.58
CA ALA A 720 9.42 -17.90 -109.50
C ALA A 720 9.53 -16.84 -108.38
N ASP A 721 10.77 -16.40 -108.10
CA ASP A 721 11.09 -15.48 -107.00
C ASP A 721 10.18 -14.23 -106.94
N LEU A 722 9.65 -13.95 -105.75
CA LEU A 722 8.82 -12.79 -105.45
C LEU A 722 9.60 -11.73 -104.64
N PRO A 723 9.49 -10.43 -104.97
CA PRO A 723 8.74 -9.87 -106.09
C PRO A 723 9.40 -10.17 -107.45
N GLU A 724 8.56 -10.36 -108.48
CA GLU A 724 8.91 -10.75 -109.86
C GLU A 724 10.22 -10.11 -110.38
N GLN A 725 11.21 -10.96 -110.71
CA GLN A 725 12.55 -10.54 -111.14
C GLN A 725 12.59 -10.06 -112.60
N ALA A 726 13.50 -9.12 -112.88
CA ALA A 726 13.58 -8.43 -114.16
C ALA A 726 14.49 -9.16 -115.18
N ILE A 727 13.99 -10.28 -115.72
CA ILE A 727 14.76 -11.16 -116.63
C ILE A 727 15.33 -10.42 -117.84
N THR A 728 16.63 -10.63 -118.08
CA THR A 728 17.38 -10.16 -119.25
C THR A 728 17.87 -11.33 -120.10
N PHE A 729 18.07 -11.12 -121.41
CA PHE A 729 18.51 -12.16 -122.33
C PHE A 729 19.82 -11.82 -123.04
N ALA A 730 20.69 -12.82 -123.21
CA ALA A 730 21.98 -12.72 -123.89
C ALA A 730 22.21 -13.89 -124.87
N ILE A 731 23.13 -13.72 -125.82
CA ILE A 731 23.73 -14.84 -126.58
C ILE A 731 25.10 -15.11 -125.96
N VAL A 732 25.33 -16.34 -125.52
CA VAL A 732 26.54 -16.73 -124.77
C VAL A 732 27.37 -17.80 -125.46
N GLY A 733 26.81 -18.52 -126.43
CA GLY A 733 27.46 -19.64 -127.11
C GLY A 733 26.71 -20.12 -128.35
N GLY A 734 26.94 -21.37 -128.73
CA GLY A 734 26.54 -21.98 -130.00
C GLY A 734 27.58 -21.81 -131.11
N GLU A 735 27.63 -22.74 -132.06
CA GLU A 735 28.62 -22.72 -133.15
C GLU A 735 28.32 -21.60 -134.16
N ASP A 736 27.06 -21.20 -134.30
CA ASP A 736 26.57 -20.20 -135.26
C ASP A 736 26.24 -18.85 -134.62
N ALA A 737 26.57 -18.66 -133.34
CA ALA A 737 26.25 -17.48 -132.53
C ALA A 737 26.52 -16.13 -133.22
N ALA A 738 27.57 -16.07 -134.04
CA ALA A 738 27.99 -14.89 -134.78
C ALA A 738 27.02 -14.46 -135.90
N LEU A 739 26.03 -15.28 -136.25
CA LEU A 739 24.95 -14.97 -137.20
C LEU A 739 23.71 -14.35 -136.53
N PHE A 740 23.63 -14.39 -135.19
CA PHE A 740 22.46 -13.97 -134.42
C PHE A 740 22.71 -12.66 -133.64
N SER A 741 21.62 -11.99 -133.26
CA SER A 741 21.63 -10.89 -132.28
C SER A 741 20.30 -10.81 -131.53
N ILE A 742 20.29 -10.23 -130.33
CA ILE A 742 19.06 -9.95 -129.59
C ILE A 742 18.67 -8.47 -129.81
N ALA A 743 17.51 -8.27 -130.44
CA ALA A 743 16.87 -6.97 -130.61
C ALA A 743 15.86 -6.69 -129.49
N ASN A 744 15.57 -5.41 -129.23
CA ASN A 744 14.53 -4.93 -128.31
C ASN A 744 14.52 -5.49 -126.87
N GLY A 745 15.57 -6.21 -126.45
CA GLY A 745 15.74 -6.81 -125.13
C GLY A 745 15.53 -8.33 -125.09
N ASN A 746 14.71 -8.88 -125.99
CA ASN A 746 14.40 -10.32 -126.02
C ASN A 746 14.06 -10.90 -127.40
N GLU A 747 14.12 -10.16 -128.51
CA GLU A 747 13.83 -10.71 -129.85
C GLU A 747 15.10 -11.34 -130.44
N LEU A 748 15.15 -12.67 -130.55
CA LEU A 748 16.23 -13.36 -131.26
C LEU A 748 16.08 -13.14 -132.76
N THR A 749 17.11 -12.54 -133.36
CA THR A 749 17.16 -12.14 -134.77
C THR A 749 18.42 -12.64 -135.44
N LEU A 750 18.39 -12.76 -136.76
CA LEU A 750 19.54 -13.03 -137.61
C LEU A 750 20.09 -11.71 -138.17
N LEU A 751 21.42 -11.60 -138.28
CA LEU A 751 22.09 -10.42 -138.82
C LEU A 751 21.85 -10.21 -140.33
N ALA A 752 21.47 -11.28 -141.04
CA ALA A 752 20.98 -11.28 -142.40
C ALA A 752 19.99 -12.45 -142.55
N GLY A 753 19.06 -12.37 -143.50
CA GLY A 753 18.21 -13.51 -143.84
C GLY A 753 19.07 -14.68 -144.32
N LEU A 754 18.74 -15.89 -143.86
CA LEU A 754 19.40 -17.12 -144.30
C LEU A 754 18.79 -17.60 -145.63
N ASP A 755 19.59 -18.33 -146.40
CA ASP A 755 19.30 -18.88 -147.73
C ASP A 755 19.31 -20.41 -147.60
N PHE A 756 18.22 -21.08 -147.99
CA PHE A 756 18.07 -22.54 -147.83
C PHE A 756 18.92 -23.33 -148.84
N GLU A 757 19.06 -22.83 -150.06
CA GLU A 757 19.96 -23.40 -151.08
C GLU A 757 21.45 -23.25 -150.72
N SER A 758 21.79 -22.25 -149.90
CA SER A 758 23.15 -21.86 -149.53
C SER A 758 23.34 -21.74 -148.02
N ALA A 759 23.11 -22.84 -147.30
CA ALA A 759 23.47 -23.05 -145.89
C ALA A 759 24.82 -22.38 -145.50
N THR A 760 24.80 -21.54 -144.45
CA THR A 760 25.95 -20.73 -143.97
C THR A 760 26.36 -21.03 -142.52
N ASP A 761 25.73 -22.05 -141.93
CA ASP A 761 26.09 -22.64 -140.64
C ASP A 761 27.49 -23.29 -140.65
N ALA A 762 28.07 -23.46 -139.46
CA ALA A 762 29.48 -23.77 -139.25
C ALA A 762 29.98 -25.07 -139.92
N ASP A 763 29.11 -26.06 -140.10
CA ASP A 763 29.39 -27.30 -140.86
C ASP A 763 28.54 -27.47 -142.14
N ALA A 764 27.70 -26.47 -142.47
CA ALA A 764 26.79 -26.41 -143.62
C ALA A 764 25.82 -27.61 -143.71
N ASN A 765 25.17 -27.97 -142.59
CA ASN A 765 24.15 -29.01 -142.52
C ASN A 765 22.70 -28.46 -142.62
N GLY A 766 22.49 -27.16 -142.40
CA GLY A 766 21.18 -26.47 -142.44
C GLY A 766 20.52 -26.28 -141.07
N ILE A 767 21.23 -26.57 -139.97
CA ILE A 767 20.75 -26.45 -138.59
C ILE A 767 21.69 -25.51 -137.82
N TYR A 768 21.20 -24.32 -137.50
CA TYR A 768 21.97 -23.25 -136.89
C TYR A 768 21.87 -23.32 -135.36
N LEU A 769 23.00 -23.35 -134.67
CA LEU A 769 23.10 -23.55 -133.22
C LEU A 769 23.51 -22.27 -132.50
N VAL A 770 22.65 -21.79 -131.58
CA VAL A 770 22.91 -20.60 -130.74
C VAL A 770 22.50 -20.87 -129.29
N ASP A 771 23.42 -20.65 -128.35
CA ASP A 771 23.12 -20.76 -126.92
C ASP A 771 22.67 -19.38 -126.41
N VAL A 772 21.41 -19.29 -125.99
CA VAL A 772 20.85 -18.09 -125.36
C VAL A 772 20.77 -18.26 -123.86
N GLU A 773 21.04 -17.19 -123.12
CA GLU A 773 20.99 -17.15 -121.67
C GLU A 773 19.84 -16.23 -121.21
N ALA A 774 19.13 -16.66 -120.17
CA ALA A 774 18.20 -15.83 -119.41
C ALA A 774 18.80 -15.61 -118.01
N ALA A 775 18.82 -14.36 -117.55
CA ALA A 775 19.43 -13.95 -116.29
C ALA A 775 18.52 -13.00 -115.50
N ASP A 776 18.33 -13.28 -114.21
CA ASP A 776 17.46 -12.54 -113.27
C ASP A 776 17.98 -11.12 -112.93
N GLY A 777 19.30 -10.93 -112.94
CA GLY A 777 20.01 -9.74 -112.46
C GLY A 777 20.57 -9.84 -111.03
N ALA A 778 20.28 -10.91 -110.29
CA ALA A 778 20.74 -11.19 -108.93
C ALA A 778 21.84 -12.27 -108.87
N GLY A 779 21.78 -13.28 -109.76
CA GLY A 779 22.79 -14.33 -109.89
C GLY A 779 22.33 -15.63 -110.56
N GLY A 780 21.02 -15.84 -110.68
CA GLY A 780 20.41 -16.96 -111.38
C GLY A 780 20.49 -16.80 -112.90
N THR A 781 21.10 -17.78 -113.55
CA THR A 781 21.30 -17.81 -115.01
C THR A 781 20.99 -19.19 -115.57
N THR A 782 20.14 -19.27 -116.59
CA THR A 782 19.85 -20.50 -117.34
C THR A 782 20.26 -20.33 -118.79
N THR A 783 21.03 -21.27 -119.33
CA THR A 783 21.37 -21.32 -120.76
C THR A 783 20.50 -22.34 -121.48
N LEU A 784 19.86 -21.94 -122.58
CA LEU A 784 19.12 -22.80 -123.50
C LEU A 784 19.86 -22.89 -124.85
N PRO A 785 20.40 -24.06 -125.23
CA PRO A 785 20.87 -24.30 -126.59
C PRO A 785 19.66 -24.34 -127.54
N LEU A 786 19.59 -23.40 -128.48
CA LEU A 786 18.58 -23.35 -129.53
C LEU A 786 19.11 -23.95 -130.83
N SER A 787 18.28 -24.80 -131.44
CA SER A 787 18.48 -25.39 -132.76
C SER A 787 17.48 -24.76 -133.74
N ILE A 788 17.95 -23.94 -134.67
CA ILE A 788 17.12 -23.27 -135.68
C ILE A 788 17.26 -23.99 -137.02
N THR A 789 16.17 -24.55 -137.54
CA THR A 789 16.09 -25.07 -138.91
C THR A 789 15.53 -24.01 -139.85
N VAL A 790 16.18 -23.77 -140.99
CA VAL A 790 15.63 -22.93 -142.07
C VAL A 790 14.65 -23.75 -142.91
N ALA A 791 13.56 -23.14 -143.37
CA ALA A 791 12.58 -23.75 -144.27
C ALA A 791 12.58 -23.11 -145.66
N ASP A 792 12.61 -23.98 -146.69
CA ASP A 792 12.46 -23.73 -148.13
C ASP A 792 11.18 -22.92 -148.45
N VAL A 793 11.35 -21.82 -149.20
CA VAL A 793 10.27 -20.99 -149.75
C VAL A 793 10.48 -20.81 -151.26
N ASP A 794 9.64 -21.44 -152.08
CA ASP A 794 9.77 -21.45 -153.56
C ASP A 794 9.87 -20.04 -154.21
N GLU A 795 11.10 -19.62 -154.51
CA GLU A 795 11.43 -18.32 -155.09
C GLU A 795 11.50 -18.30 -156.64
N THR A 796 11.26 -19.41 -157.37
CA THR A 796 11.61 -19.50 -158.81
C THR A 796 10.44 -19.75 -159.80
N PRO A 797 9.97 -18.74 -160.56
CA PRO A 797 8.93 -18.92 -161.58
C PRO A 797 9.40 -19.74 -162.80
N PRO A 798 8.59 -20.68 -163.33
CA PRO A 798 9.01 -21.58 -164.41
C PRO A 798 9.14 -20.89 -165.80
N PRO A 799 10.15 -21.27 -166.61
CA PRO A 799 10.49 -20.59 -167.88
C PRO A 799 9.60 -20.98 -169.08
N LEU A 800 9.58 -20.12 -170.11
CA LEU A 800 8.63 -20.17 -171.23
C LEU A 800 9.35 -19.95 -172.59
N THR A 801 9.02 -20.75 -173.62
CA THR A 801 9.73 -20.74 -174.93
C THR A 801 8.81 -20.79 -176.16
N ALA A 802 9.24 -20.14 -177.25
CA ALA A 802 8.59 -20.03 -178.57
C ALA A 802 9.66 -19.61 -179.62
N LEU A 803 9.54 -19.78 -180.94
CA LEU A 803 8.60 -20.46 -181.85
C LEU A 803 9.33 -20.68 -183.20
N SER A 804 8.87 -21.55 -184.10
CA SER A 804 9.42 -21.64 -185.47
C SER A 804 8.33 -21.89 -186.53
N SER A 805 8.52 -21.35 -187.74
CA SER A 805 7.48 -21.29 -188.77
C SER A 805 7.74 -22.19 -189.99
N GLY A 806 6.71 -22.93 -190.39
CA GLY A 806 6.47 -23.27 -191.80
C GLY A 806 6.65 -24.73 -192.23
N ALA A 807 5.55 -25.51 -192.24
CA ALA A 807 5.28 -26.52 -193.27
C ALA A 807 3.79 -26.94 -193.33
N SER A 808 3.12 -26.54 -194.41
CA SER A 808 2.06 -27.24 -195.17
C SER A 808 0.93 -28.06 -194.49
N ILE A 809 -0.30 -27.70 -194.87
CA ILE A 809 -1.58 -28.38 -194.56
C ILE A 809 -1.71 -29.73 -195.31
N TRP A 810 -2.34 -30.72 -194.67
CA TRP A 810 -3.15 -31.74 -195.35
C TRP A 810 -4.46 -32.00 -194.58
N TRP A 811 -5.56 -32.17 -195.31
CA TRP A 811 -6.86 -32.63 -194.77
C TRP A 811 -7.07 -34.10 -195.09
N LEU A 812 -7.48 -34.91 -194.11
CA LEU A 812 -8.25 -36.13 -194.32
C LEU A 812 -9.08 -36.46 -193.07
N ALA A 813 -10.27 -37.04 -193.26
CA ALA A 813 -11.19 -37.37 -192.16
C ALA A 813 -11.68 -38.82 -192.27
N ALA A 814 -11.75 -39.54 -191.14
CA ALA A 814 -12.48 -40.80 -191.02
C ALA A 814 -12.79 -41.20 -189.54
N ALA A 815 -14.08 -41.16 -189.22
CA ALA A 815 -14.85 -42.15 -188.44
C ALA A 815 -14.36 -42.77 -187.10
N VAL A 816 -15.17 -42.51 -186.06
CA VAL A 816 -15.88 -43.48 -185.19
C VAL A 816 -15.09 -44.61 -184.48
N ALA A 817 -15.05 -44.58 -183.13
CA ALA A 817 -15.69 -45.59 -182.26
C ALA A 817 -15.67 -45.20 -180.76
N THR A 818 -16.77 -45.50 -180.05
CA THR A 818 -16.84 -45.61 -178.57
C THR A 818 -16.62 -47.06 -178.14
N PRO A 819 -16.10 -47.39 -176.93
CA PRO A 819 -17.03 -47.65 -175.81
C PRO A 819 -16.53 -47.38 -174.35
N SER A 820 -17.52 -47.45 -173.46
CA SER A 820 -17.66 -47.27 -172.00
C SER A 820 -16.99 -48.27 -171.01
N PHE A 821 -17.18 -47.99 -169.70
CA PHE A 821 -16.99 -48.84 -168.47
C PHE A 821 -15.54 -48.98 -167.92
N SER A 822 -15.27 -49.18 -166.60
CA SER A 822 -16.08 -49.14 -165.35
C SER A 822 -15.20 -49.07 -164.05
N THR A 823 -15.84 -48.79 -162.91
CA THR A 823 -15.47 -49.03 -161.46
C THR A 823 -14.61 -50.28 -161.17
N PRO A 824 -13.81 -50.39 -160.05
CA PRO A 824 -14.25 -50.23 -158.64
C PRO A 824 -13.18 -49.72 -157.62
N ALA A 825 -13.35 -50.01 -156.31
CA ALA A 825 -12.50 -49.57 -155.16
C ALA A 825 -12.18 -50.72 -154.17
N TYR A 826 -11.10 -50.62 -153.37
CA TYR A 826 -10.96 -51.14 -151.97
C TYR A 826 -9.68 -50.63 -151.23
N GLU A 827 -9.39 -51.15 -150.03
CA GLU A 827 -8.55 -50.62 -148.91
C GLU A 827 -7.05 -51.03 -148.82
N LEU A 828 -6.24 -50.17 -148.15
CA LEU A 828 -5.20 -50.38 -147.07
C LEU A 828 -4.13 -51.52 -147.15
N PRO A 829 -3.05 -51.49 -146.31
CA PRO A 829 -1.97 -50.49 -146.06
C PRO A 829 -0.57 -51.22 -146.17
N PRO A 830 0.53 -50.95 -145.41
CA PRO A 830 1.13 -49.74 -144.78
C PRO A 830 2.62 -49.49 -145.21
N ALA A 831 3.32 -48.59 -144.49
CA ALA A 831 4.79 -48.50 -144.22
C ALA A 831 5.78 -47.76 -145.18
N ASP A 832 6.76 -47.13 -144.51
CA ASP A 832 8.11 -46.64 -144.90
C ASP A 832 8.34 -45.56 -145.99
N VAL A 833 9.53 -44.92 -145.84
CA VAL A 833 10.33 -44.11 -146.79
C VAL A 833 10.02 -42.61 -146.98
N CYS A 834 10.91 -41.81 -146.37
CA CYS A 834 11.64 -40.60 -146.83
C CYS A 834 11.29 -39.85 -148.14
N ILE A 835 11.66 -38.55 -148.11
CA ILE A 835 11.97 -37.60 -149.21
C ILE A 835 10.77 -36.93 -149.90
N ALA A 836 10.93 -35.63 -150.16
CA ALA A 836 9.96 -34.75 -150.79
C ALA A 836 9.94 -34.85 -152.33
N THR A 837 8.85 -34.38 -152.94
CA THR A 837 8.91 -33.52 -154.14
C THR A 837 7.54 -32.89 -154.42
N SER A 838 7.52 -31.60 -154.71
CA SER A 838 6.38 -30.91 -155.32
C SER A 838 6.34 -31.17 -156.84
N GLY A 839 5.26 -30.74 -157.52
CA GLY A 839 5.28 -30.59 -158.99
C GLY A 839 4.17 -31.29 -159.78
N HIS A 840 2.96 -30.71 -159.80
CA HIS A 840 2.04 -30.84 -160.94
C HIS A 840 1.20 -29.56 -161.10
N ALA A 841 1.30 -28.90 -162.25
CA ALA A 841 0.56 -27.68 -162.58
C ALA A 841 -0.35 -27.89 -163.80
N SER A 842 -1.51 -27.23 -163.86
CA SER A 842 -2.38 -27.21 -165.05
C SER A 842 -3.31 -25.99 -165.12
N PHE A 843 -2.81 -24.95 -165.78
CA PHE A 843 -3.45 -23.90 -166.59
C PHE A 843 -4.97 -23.66 -166.53
N ALA A 844 -5.34 -22.37 -166.44
CA ALA A 844 -6.63 -21.82 -166.87
C ALA A 844 -6.43 -20.79 -167.99
N VAL A 845 -7.41 -20.63 -168.89
CA VAL A 845 -7.36 -19.68 -170.01
C VAL A 845 -8.12 -18.40 -169.65
N ILE A 846 -7.51 -17.24 -169.89
CA ILE A 846 -8.11 -15.91 -169.66
C ILE A 846 -8.33 -15.21 -171.01
N GLU A 847 -9.58 -14.99 -171.39
CA GLU A 847 -9.93 -14.01 -172.43
C GLU A 847 -10.12 -12.61 -171.80
N ALA A 848 -9.46 -11.59 -172.35
CA ALA A 848 -9.49 -10.24 -171.80
C ALA A 848 -10.31 -9.26 -172.65
N ARG A 849 -11.33 -8.63 -172.06
CA ARG A 849 -11.93 -7.36 -172.54
C ARG A 849 -12.38 -6.47 -171.37
N THR A 850 -12.20 -5.17 -171.57
CA THR A 850 -12.45 -4.05 -170.63
C THR A 850 -13.49 -3.08 -171.22
N PRO A 851 -13.96 -2.04 -170.50
CA PRO A 851 -14.51 -2.01 -169.14
C PRO A 851 -15.85 -1.20 -169.05
N GLY A 852 -16.60 -1.25 -167.93
CA GLY A 852 -17.57 -0.17 -167.62
C GLY A 852 -18.78 -0.46 -166.69
N ALA A 853 -18.91 0.40 -165.66
CA ALA A 853 -20.12 0.99 -165.05
C ALA A 853 -21.23 0.17 -164.31
N ASP A 854 -21.83 0.88 -163.34
CA ASP A 854 -23.18 0.82 -162.75
C ASP A 854 -23.68 -0.29 -161.77
N MET A 855 -23.63 0.07 -160.47
CA MET A 855 -24.77 0.14 -159.50
C MET A 855 -25.45 -1.15 -158.92
N PRO A 856 -26.20 -1.07 -157.78
CA PRO A 856 -26.37 -2.19 -156.83
C PRO A 856 -27.83 -2.66 -156.53
N ILE A 857 -27.97 -3.78 -155.78
CA ILE A 857 -29.07 -4.22 -154.87
C ILE A 857 -28.66 -5.61 -154.29
N VAL A 858 -28.71 -6.02 -153.00
CA VAL A 858 -29.61 -5.87 -151.80
C VAL A 858 -30.44 -7.15 -151.53
N ALA A 859 -30.55 -7.53 -150.22
CA ALA A 859 -31.29 -8.62 -149.53
C ALA A 859 -30.39 -9.75 -148.96
N ALA A 860 -30.33 -10.13 -147.67
CA ALA A 860 -31.02 -9.82 -146.40
C ALA A 860 -32.22 -10.69 -145.96
N GLU A 861 -32.18 -11.17 -144.69
CA GLU A 861 -33.24 -11.52 -143.69
C GLU A 861 -32.50 -12.05 -142.41
N GLN A 862 -32.68 -11.61 -141.15
CA GLN A 862 -33.84 -11.51 -140.20
C GLN A 862 -34.12 -12.80 -139.38
N GLU A 863 -34.63 -12.81 -138.14
CA GLU A 863 -34.87 -11.82 -137.03
C GLU A 863 -34.97 -12.65 -135.70
N ASP A 864 -35.03 -12.18 -134.43
CA ASP A 864 -35.06 -10.88 -133.70
C ASP A 864 -34.13 -11.07 -132.43
N SER A 865 -34.22 -10.57 -131.18
CA SER A 865 -35.18 -9.79 -130.36
C SER A 865 -34.50 -8.90 -129.29
N ARG A 866 -35.33 -8.02 -128.71
CA ARG A 866 -35.05 -7.03 -127.64
C ARG A 866 -35.17 -7.69 -126.23
N SER A 867 -34.75 -7.11 -125.10
CA SER A 867 -34.81 -5.69 -124.67
C SER A 867 -33.90 -5.32 -123.48
N ALA A 868 -33.81 -4.01 -123.19
CA ALA A 868 -33.11 -3.31 -122.08
C ALA A 868 -34.06 -2.19 -121.53
N PRO A 869 -33.69 -1.20 -120.65
CA PRO A 869 -32.45 -0.83 -119.94
C PRO A 869 -32.64 -0.78 -118.38
N SER A 870 -31.84 -0.24 -117.43
CA SER A 870 -30.90 0.91 -117.26
C SER A 870 -30.44 0.90 -115.75
N ALA A 871 -29.49 1.67 -115.17
CA ALA A 871 -28.32 2.49 -115.53
C ALA A 871 -27.67 3.06 -114.21
N GLN A 872 -26.67 3.97 -114.28
CA GLN A 872 -25.97 4.71 -113.16
C GLN A 872 -24.95 3.87 -112.33
N SER A 873 -23.73 4.29 -111.92
CA SER A 873 -23.03 5.58 -111.61
C SER A 873 -23.27 6.11 -110.17
N LEU A 874 -22.31 6.61 -109.35
CA LEU A 874 -20.85 6.84 -109.42
C LEU A 874 -20.30 7.15 -107.98
N ASP A 875 -19.03 6.83 -107.69
CA ASP A 875 -18.08 7.33 -106.64
C ASP A 875 -18.47 7.70 -105.17
N ILE A 876 -17.68 7.11 -104.25
CA ILE A 876 -16.93 7.70 -103.10
C ILE A 876 -17.65 8.59 -102.05
N ALA A 877 -17.58 8.15 -100.78
CA ALA A 877 -17.31 8.98 -99.60
C ALA A 877 -16.75 8.14 -98.42
N PHE A 878 -15.96 8.77 -97.53
CA PHE A 878 -15.42 8.19 -96.28
C PHE A 878 -16.40 8.35 -95.11
N ASP A 879 -16.17 7.60 -94.02
CA ASP A 879 -16.43 8.10 -92.65
C ASP A 879 -15.41 7.48 -91.66
N GLU A 880 -14.81 8.29 -90.79
CA GLU A 880 -13.92 7.89 -89.69
C GLU A 880 -14.47 8.45 -88.38
N VAL A 881 -14.33 7.72 -87.27
CA VAL A 881 -14.78 8.19 -85.95
C VAL A 881 -13.71 7.95 -84.88
N GLU A 882 -12.87 8.96 -84.67
CA GLU A 882 -12.19 9.12 -83.38
C GLU A 882 -13.14 9.71 -82.33
N SER A 883 -12.97 9.35 -81.05
CA SER A 883 -13.33 10.24 -79.95
C SER A 883 -12.55 9.93 -78.67
N TRP A 884 -11.60 10.82 -78.33
CA TRP A 884 -11.08 10.99 -76.98
C TRP A 884 -11.23 12.47 -76.61
N ALA A 885 -11.84 12.76 -75.45
CA ALA A 885 -12.05 14.13 -74.97
C ALA A 885 -11.88 14.18 -73.45
N ALA A 886 -11.09 15.13 -72.96
CA ALA A 886 -10.69 15.21 -71.55
C ALA A 886 -11.70 15.96 -70.68
N VAL A 887 -11.60 15.75 -69.37
CA VAL A 887 -12.43 16.35 -68.32
C VAL A 887 -12.07 17.82 -68.07
N VAL A 888 -13.08 18.69 -67.92
CA VAL A 888 -13.03 19.88 -67.06
C VAL A 888 -14.35 19.97 -66.28
N ASP A 889 -14.27 20.21 -64.98
CA ASP A 889 -15.40 20.28 -64.05
C ASP A 889 -16.16 21.63 -64.12
N ALA A 890 -17.49 21.59 -63.92
CA ALA A 890 -18.35 22.76 -63.72
C ALA A 890 -19.69 22.47 -62.97
N ALA A 891 -19.64 21.71 -61.87
CA ALA A 891 -20.48 21.91 -60.65
C ALA A 891 -22.04 21.75 -60.63
N LEU A 892 -22.49 21.28 -59.44
CA LEU A 892 -23.63 21.76 -58.62
C LEU A 892 -25.00 21.00 -58.61
N VAL A 893 -25.40 20.59 -57.40
CA VAL A 893 -26.75 20.15 -56.92
C VAL A 893 -27.28 18.82 -57.52
N ALA A 894 -27.61 17.78 -56.74
CA ALA A 894 -28.16 17.73 -55.38
C ALA A 894 -27.57 16.61 -54.51
#